data_AF-A0A364NVG8-F1
#
_entry.id   AF-A0A364NVG8-F1
#
_cell.length_a   1.000
_cell.length_b   1.000
_cell.length_c   1.000
_cell.angle_alpha   90.00
_cell.angle_beta   90.00
_cell.angle_gamma   90.00
#
_symmetry.space_group_name_H-M   'P 1'
#
loop_
_entity.id
_entity.type
_entity.pdbx_description
1 polymer ?
#
loop_
_entity_poly.entity_id
_entity_poly.type
_entity_poly.pdbx_seq_one_letter_code
_entity_poly.pdbx_strand_id
1 'polypeptide(L)'
;MSRNAIQPSFAAGELAPSLYARVDLAKYHIGAKRLLNFFVHAHGGASNRPGTVFIGRVKDTANPVRLISFTFSTTQAYCLEFGNLYMRVIMNGGHVLESAKTITAASQANPCQITSAAHGFSNGDEVYVTGVVGMTALNNKRFIVAGSAANTFTLKDLDGNAINSTAYGAYTSGGTVARVYTLTTPYAGSDLALLKTTQSADTMTITHPSYAPRDLTRTGHAAWTLTSITFQPKVNSPTGATISGGAGSWHYSYVITAETDSPTEESIPSTAVTGAMAQLNQNTGVQNIVTWTAPASGNTPDRYRVYKARPSYNVDPAAGTIYGYIGQATGTSFTDTNIDPDFTQTPPQAKNPFASSNNPGVVEYFEQRRIFAASTTGPQTIWMTQPGSYYNMDTSSPSVASDAITVTIAAREVNAINWLVPMNSLIVLTASGAWKASGGSASDAMTPSNVVMKPQSYSGCSSYCKPIIINNDILYVQAKGSTVRDLAYNFYADVFTGSDMSVLSNHLFFGRTLMEWAYAEEPYKIVWAVRDDGVLLSFTYLKEQDVYAWARHNTDGNFKSVATVSEGAENAVYFVVERTIPGVNGGNPVKYVEKLHSRNFLTNGAGDVTQTWFVDCGLQYSGSATTTVTGLDHLNGKTVSILADGNVQPQQVVSGGSVSVQSASTTITVGLPYTAQLQTLNLDVQDQGGTIQGKRMKLSGVTVRLENSRGIKIGHDFSTMYEVKERTNQQYGTAIPLTTGDEFMRMGPVWDTDSSICIQQDNPLPCTILGVIPEIRVGDTPG
;
A
#
# COMPACT_ATOMS: atom_id res chain seq x y z
N MET A 1 32.75 43.04 11.03
CA MET A 1 33.45 41.82 10.56
C MET A 1 32.46 40.93 9.83
N SER A 2 32.88 40.15 8.82
CA SER A 2 32.03 39.07 8.29
C SER A 2 31.90 37.96 9.34
N ARG A 3 30.68 37.44 9.52
CA ARG A 3 30.37 36.32 10.39
C ARG A 3 29.92 35.15 9.52
N ASN A 4 30.34 33.94 9.90
CA ASN A 4 29.85 32.71 9.28
C ASN A 4 28.77 32.13 10.20
N ALA A 5 27.56 31.99 9.67
CA ALA A 5 26.50 31.23 10.33
C ALA A 5 26.43 29.86 9.65
N ILE A 6 26.05 28.81 10.37
CA ILE A 6 25.83 27.48 9.79
C ILE A 6 24.38 27.07 10.03
N GLN A 7 23.73 26.61 8.97
CA GLN A 7 22.53 25.80 9.04
C GLN A 7 22.94 24.34 8.83
N PRO A 8 23.06 23.55 9.91
CA PRO A 8 23.66 22.22 9.85
C PRO A 8 22.66 21.12 9.47
N SER A 9 21.36 21.42 9.39
CA SER A 9 20.31 20.42 9.22
C SER A 9 19.00 21.04 8.72
N PHE A 10 18.14 20.19 8.16
CA PHE A 10 16.77 20.45 7.72
C PHE A 10 15.75 19.54 8.42
N ALA A 11 16.09 18.96 9.58
CA ALA A 11 15.29 17.98 10.31
C ALA A 11 13.87 18.43 10.73
N ALA A 12 13.54 19.72 10.67
CA ALA A 12 12.17 20.22 10.86
C ALA A 12 11.34 20.31 9.58
N GLY A 13 11.93 20.04 8.41
CA GLY A 13 11.26 20.10 7.12
C GLY A 13 10.84 21.50 6.69
N GLU A 14 9.83 21.56 5.82
CA GLU A 14 9.23 22.81 5.32
C GLU A 14 8.30 23.43 6.38
N LEU A 15 8.65 24.61 6.88
CA LEU A 15 7.86 25.31 7.89
C LEU A 15 6.79 26.20 7.27
N ALA A 16 5.67 26.32 7.98
CA ALA A 16 4.58 27.20 7.61
C ALA A 16 4.99 28.69 7.60
N PRO A 17 4.46 29.50 6.66
CA PRO A 17 4.76 30.94 6.61
C PRO A 17 4.51 31.70 7.93
N SER A 18 3.52 31.27 8.71
CA SER A 18 3.23 31.86 10.04
C SER A 18 4.33 31.65 11.07
N LEU A 19 5.30 30.76 10.80
CA LEU A 19 6.43 30.47 11.68
C LEU A 19 7.72 31.19 11.27
N TYR A 20 7.72 31.98 10.19
CA TYR A 20 8.94 32.62 9.67
C TYR A 20 9.55 33.69 10.60
N ALA A 21 8.81 34.16 11.61
CA ALA A 21 9.31 35.06 12.64
C ALA A 21 9.59 34.35 13.99
N ARG A 22 9.31 33.05 14.10
CA ARG A 22 9.44 32.28 15.35
C ARG A 22 10.86 31.77 15.57
N VAL A 23 11.82 32.70 15.58
CA VAL A 23 13.25 32.44 15.85
C VAL A 23 13.51 31.85 17.24
N ASP A 24 12.53 31.97 18.15
CA ASP A 24 12.56 31.36 19.48
C ASP A 24 12.39 29.83 19.46
N LEU A 25 11.83 29.26 18.38
CA LEU A 25 11.67 27.82 18.25
C LEU A 25 12.98 27.18 17.79
N ALA A 26 13.47 26.18 18.53
CA ALA A 26 14.66 25.41 18.11
C ALA A 26 14.50 24.81 16.69
N LYS A 27 13.28 24.40 16.32
CA LYS A 27 12.95 23.89 14.98
C LYS A 27 13.14 24.93 13.87
N TYR A 28 13.10 26.23 14.17
CA TYR A 28 13.34 27.29 13.19
C TYR A 28 14.75 27.20 12.59
N HIS A 29 15.77 26.95 13.40
CA HIS A 29 17.16 26.93 12.92
C HIS A 29 17.52 25.66 12.11
N ILE A 30 16.64 24.66 12.11
CA ILE A 30 16.80 23.38 11.39
C ILE A 30 15.64 23.12 10.43
N GLY A 31 14.93 24.17 10.03
CA GLY A 31 13.82 24.12 9.07
C GLY A 31 14.12 24.88 7.78
N ALA A 32 13.21 24.79 6.82
CA ALA A 32 13.30 25.46 5.53
C ALA A 32 11.99 26.20 5.21
N LYS A 33 12.06 27.29 4.44
CA LYS A 33 10.87 27.94 3.86
C LYS A 33 10.22 27.08 2.79
N ARG A 34 11.05 26.36 2.02
CA ARG A 34 10.64 25.55 0.87
C ARG A 34 11.53 24.33 0.72
N LEU A 35 10.91 23.16 0.58
CA LEU A 35 11.54 21.89 0.17
C LEU A 35 10.69 21.28 -0.95
N LEU A 36 10.88 21.76 -2.18
CA LEU A 36 10.19 21.24 -3.36
C LEU A 36 11.07 20.19 -4.05
N ASN A 37 10.53 18.99 -4.25
CA ASN A 37 11.23 17.81 -4.78
C ASN A 37 12.50 17.42 -4.01
N PHE A 38 12.59 17.87 -2.75
CA PHE A 38 13.59 17.44 -1.77
C PHE A 38 12.93 16.56 -0.72
N PHE A 39 13.67 15.61 -0.16
CA PHE A 39 13.31 14.91 1.07
C PHE A 39 14.46 15.06 2.07
N VAL A 40 14.13 14.97 3.36
CA VAL A 40 15.11 15.13 4.44
C VAL A 40 15.52 13.76 4.93
N HIS A 41 16.82 13.56 5.12
CA HIS A 41 17.39 12.33 5.64
C HIS A 41 17.17 12.23 7.16
N ALA A 42 17.19 11.01 7.69
CA ALA A 42 17.14 10.77 9.13
C ALA A 42 18.26 11.48 9.93
N HIS A 43 19.38 11.83 9.30
CA HIS A 43 20.49 12.58 9.90
C HIS A 43 20.46 14.09 9.61
N GLY A 44 19.40 14.60 8.96
CA GLY A 44 19.15 16.04 8.80
C GLY A 44 19.57 16.66 7.47
N GLY A 45 20.41 16.00 6.65
CA GLY A 45 20.70 16.46 5.29
C GLY A 45 19.46 16.42 4.38
N ALA A 46 19.45 17.14 3.27
CA ALA A 46 18.35 17.13 2.31
C ALA A 46 18.82 16.70 0.92
N SER A 47 18.12 15.77 0.29
CA SER A 47 18.40 15.32 -1.08
C SER A 47 17.23 15.57 -1.99
N ASN A 48 17.50 15.89 -3.26
CA ASN A 48 16.45 15.80 -4.26
C ASN A 48 15.96 14.35 -4.36
N ARG A 49 14.65 14.16 -4.51
CA ARG A 49 14.07 12.84 -4.73
C ARG A 49 14.65 12.25 -6.02
N PRO A 50 14.83 10.92 -6.11
CA PRO A 50 15.06 10.29 -7.40
C PRO A 50 13.83 10.47 -8.30
N GLY A 51 14.04 10.28 -9.60
CA GLY A 51 12.97 10.28 -10.58
C GLY A 51 12.16 8.98 -10.57
N THR A 52 11.09 8.94 -11.35
CA THR A 52 10.23 7.76 -11.52
C THR A 52 10.50 7.03 -12.83
N VAL A 53 10.50 5.69 -12.78
CA VAL A 53 10.59 4.77 -13.92
C VAL A 53 9.19 4.49 -14.44
N PHE A 54 8.99 4.60 -15.75
CA PHE A 54 7.75 4.17 -16.38
C PHE A 54 7.64 2.64 -16.36
N ILE A 55 6.59 2.10 -15.71
CA ILE A 55 6.31 0.65 -15.70
C ILE A 55 5.30 0.29 -16.79
N GLY A 56 4.24 1.10 -16.92
CA GLY A 56 3.22 0.91 -17.94
C GLY A 56 1.96 1.70 -17.67
N ARG A 57 1.18 1.98 -18.71
CA ARG A 57 -0.20 2.47 -18.60
C ARG A 57 -1.11 1.45 -17.88
N VAL A 58 -2.02 1.96 -17.05
CA VAL A 58 -3.09 1.15 -16.44
C VAL A 58 -4.04 0.62 -17.50
N LYS A 59 -4.80 -0.45 -17.21
CA LYS A 59 -5.77 -1.02 -18.18
C LYS A 59 -6.88 -0.03 -18.54
N ASP A 60 -7.48 0.58 -17.53
CA ASP A 60 -8.59 1.53 -17.67
C ASP A 60 -8.20 2.87 -17.07
N THR A 61 -7.98 3.86 -17.94
CA THR A 61 -7.59 5.18 -17.51
C THR A 61 -8.75 6.11 -17.20
N ALA A 62 -9.98 5.74 -17.56
CA ALA A 62 -11.16 6.59 -17.33
C ALA A 62 -11.60 6.55 -15.86
N ASN A 63 -11.46 5.40 -15.21
CA ASN A 63 -11.87 5.20 -13.83
C ASN A 63 -10.72 5.34 -12.82
N PRO A 64 -11.00 5.58 -11.52
CA PRO A 64 -9.97 5.54 -10.48
C PRO A 64 -9.24 4.19 -10.42
N VAL A 65 -7.97 4.23 -10.03
CA VAL A 65 -7.10 3.06 -9.87
C VAL A 65 -6.41 3.19 -8.51
N ARG A 66 -6.28 2.09 -7.79
CA ARG A 66 -5.62 2.02 -6.49
C ARG A 66 -4.56 0.93 -6.47
N LEU A 67 -3.40 1.26 -5.91
CA LEU A 67 -2.33 0.32 -5.64
C LEU A 67 -2.48 -0.25 -4.23
N ILE A 68 -2.40 -1.57 -4.10
CA ILE A 68 -2.43 -2.27 -2.82
C ILE A 68 -1.21 -3.17 -2.74
N SER A 69 -0.44 -3.07 -1.65
CA SER A 69 0.72 -3.93 -1.43
C SER A 69 0.31 -5.33 -0.96
N PHE A 70 1.01 -6.34 -1.46
CA PHE A 70 0.92 -7.72 -1.02
C PHE A 70 2.34 -8.25 -0.81
N THR A 71 2.68 -8.68 0.40
CA THR A 71 4.03 -9.13 0.74
C THR A 71 3.97 -10.52 1.37
N PHE A 72 4.32 -11.56 0.61
CA PHE A 72 4.39 -12.92 1.15
C PHE A 72 5.70 -13.15 1.93
N SER A 73 6.79 -12.65 1.38
CA SER A 73 8.14 -12.71 1.97
C SER A 73 8.94 -11.49 1.53
N THR A 74 10.17 -11.35 2.04
CA THR A 74 11.12 -10.30 1.61
C THR A 74 11.52 -10.42 0.13
N THR A 75 11.33 -11.59 -0.48
CA THR A 75 11.70 -11.87 -1.88
C THR A 75 10.50 -11.95 -2.82
N GLN A 76 9.28 -12.10 -2.28
CA GLN A 76 8.04 -12.18 -3.05
C GLN A 76 7.06 -11.14 -2.53
N ALA A 77 7.19 -9.93 -3.07
CA ALA A 77 6.26 -8.83 -2.86
C ALA A 77 5.68 -8.37 -4.20
N TYR A 78 4.44 -7.90 -4.17
CA TYR A 78 3.66 -7.52 -5.33
C TYR A 78 2.93 -6.21 -5.06
N CYS A 79 2.95 -5.33 -6.05
CA CYS A 79 2.08 -4.17 -6.10
C CYS A 79 0.85 -4.55 -6.93
N LEU A 80 -0.33 -4.57 -6.31
CA LEU A 80 -1.59 -4.93 -6.96
C LEU A 80 -2.27 -3.69 -7.50
N GLU A 81 -2.43 -3.61 -8.82
CA GLU A 81 -3.17 -2.54 -9.50
C GLU A 81 -4.65 -2.93 -9.56
N PHE A 82 -5.45 -2.42 -8.62
CA PHE A 82 -6.91 -2.52 -8.67
C PHE A 82 -7.46 -1.38 -9.52
N GLY A 83 -8.24 -1.72 -10.54
CA GLY A 83 -9.01 -0.76 -11.33
C GLY A 83 -10.46 -1.21 -11.44
N ASN A 84 -11.24 -0.52 -12.27
CA ASN A 84 -12.67 -0.80 -12.40
C ASN A 84 -12.93 -2.23 -12.91
N LEU A 85 -13.40 -3.10 -12.02
CA LEU A 85 -13.72 -4.52 -12.27
C LEU A 85 -12.52 -5.40 -12.66
N TYR A 86 -11.29 -4.96 -12.36
CA TYR A 86 -10.09 -5.77 -12.61
C TYR A 86 -9.01 -5.58 -11.55
N MET A 87 -8.07 -6.52 -11.52
CA MET A 87 -6.81 -6.43 -10.80
C MET A 87 -5.67 -6.90 -11.71
N ARG A 88 -4.56 -6.18 -11.71
CA ARG A 88 -3.27 -6.58 -12.31
C ARG A 88 -2.21 -6.71 -11.24
N VAL A 89 -1.16 -7.44 -11.55
CA VAL A 89 -0.07 -7.74 -10.60
C VAL A 89 1.21 -7.16 -11.16
N ILE A 90 1.95 -6.44 -10.32
CA ILE A 90 3.24 -5.83 -10.64
C ILE A 90 4.28 -6.40 -9.68
N MET A 91 5.42 -6.80 -10.22
CA MET A 91 6.55 -7.36 -9.48
C MET A 91 7.85 -6.88 -10.12
N ASN A 92 8.83 -6.44 -9.31
CA ASN A 92 10.17 -6.07 -9.77
C ASN A 92 10.17 -5.04 -10.93
N GLY A 93 9.29 -4.06 -10.89
CA GLY A 93 9.19 -3.02 -11.91
C GLY A 93 8.58 -3.48 -13.24
N GLY A 94 7.76 -4.54 -13.26
CA GLY A 94 7.05 -4.96 -14.45
C GLY A 94 5.68 -5.58 -14.14
N HIS A 95 4.72 -5.44 -15.06
CA HIS A 95 3.48 -6.20 -14.98
C HIS A 95 3.77 -7.69 -15.16
N VAL A 96 3.21 -8.52 -14.30
CA VAL A 96 3.32 -9.97 -14.39
C VAL A 96 2.62 -10.46 -15.66
N LEU A 97 3.32 -11.33 -16.39
CA LEU A 97 2.85 -11.91 -17.64
C LEU A 97 2.46 -13.38 -17.43
N GLU A 98 1.49 -13.84 -18.20
CA GLU A 98 1.20 -15.27 -18.34
C GLU A 98 2.32 -16.00 -19.12
N SER A 99 2.20 -17.32 -19.25
CA SER A 99 3.16 -18.11 -20.01
C SER A 99 3.29 -17.61 -21.46
N ALA A 100 4.52 -17.26 -21.84
CA ALA A 100 4.82 -16.70 -23.15
C ALA A 100 4.56 -17.71 -24.28
N LYS A 101 4.12 -17.20 -25.42
CA LYS A 101 3.91 -17.91 -26.69
C LYS A 101 4.94 -17.46 -27.71
N THR A 102 5.45 -18.39 -28.51
CA THR A 102 6.45 -18.08 -29.53
C THR A 102 5.82 -17.39 -30.73
N ILE A 103 6.47 -16.34 -31.24
CA ILE A 103 6.13 -15.71 -32.52
C ILE A 103 6.93 -16.42 -33.61
N THR A 104 6.27 -16.85 -34.68
CA THR A 104 6.92 -17.49 -35.83
C THR A 104 6.91 -16.64 -37.10
N ALA A 105 6.06 -15.60 -37.15
CA ALA A 105 6.08 -14.59 -38.21
C ALA A 105 5.41 -13.29 -37.75
N ALA A 106 5.85 -12.16 -38.32
CA ALA A 106 5.17 -10.87 -38.23
C ALA A 106 5.12 -10.21 -39.63
N SER A 107 3.94 -9.79 -40.08
CA SER A 107 3.76 -9.19 -41.41
C SER A 107 4.17 -7.73 -41.45
N GLN A 108 4.77 -7.25 -42.54
CA GLN A 108 4.89 -5.82 -42.87
C GLN A 108 3.58 -5.34 -43.54
N ALA A 109 2.55 -5.10 -42.73
CA ALA A 109 1.20 -4.79 -43.19
C ALA A 109 0.50 -3.79 -42.27
N ASN A 110 -0.67 -3.32 -42.68
CA ASN A 110 -1.56 -2.50 -41.87
C ASN A 110 -2.97 -3.11 -41.85
N PRO A 111 -3.39 -3.77 -40.76
CA PRO A 111 -2.69 -3.95 -39.49
C PRO A 111 -1.56 -4.99 -39.56
N CYS A 112 -0.57 -4.86 -38.67
CA CYS A 112 0.47 -5.86 -38.43
C CYS A 112 -0.16 -7.14 -37.86
N GLN A 113 0.02 -8.27 -38.57
CA GLN A 113 -0.41 -9.60 -38.14
C GLN A 113 0.78 -10.38 -37.56
N ILE A 114 0.57 -10.96 -36.39
CA ILE A 114 1.47 -11.90 -35.72
C ILE A 114 0.96 -13.32 -35.96
N THR A 115 1.89 -14.24 -36.27
CA THR A 115 1.64 -15.69 -36.29
C THR A 115 2.24 -16.30 -35.03
N SER A 116 1.39 -16.95 -34.23
CA SER A 116 1.76 -17.67 -33.00
C SER A 116 0.79 -18.82 -32.82
N ALA A 117 1.27 -20.07 -32.91
CA ALA A 117 0.39 -21.23 -32.90
C ALA A 117 -0.26 -21.48 -31.53
N ALA A 118 -1.55 -21.82 -31.52
CA ALA A 118 -2.32 -22.15 -30.30
C ALA A 118 -2.07 -21.15 -29.14
N HIS A 119 -2.11 -19.86 -29.47
CA HIS A 119 -1.76 -18.80 -28.53
C HIS A 119 -2.83 -18.62 -27.44
N GLY A 120 -4.10 -18.88 -27.73
CA GLY A 120 -5.20 -18.85 -26.75
C GLY A 120 -5.61 -17.44 -26.30
N PHE A 121 -5.19 -16.41 -27.04
CA PHE A 121 -5.58 -15.01 -26.79
C PHE A 121 -6.93 -14.72 -27.45
N SER A 122 -7.66 -13.77 -26.88
CA SER A 122 -8.94 -13.27 -27.40
C SER A 122 -8.81 -11.80 -27.81
N ASN A 123 -9.74 -11.32 -28.64
CA ASN A 123 -9.81 -9.91 -28.98
C ASN A 123 -9.99 -9.06 -27.71
N GLY A 124 -9.19 -8.01 -27.55
CA GLY A 124 -9.17 -7.16 -26.36
C GLY A 124 -8.16 -7.57 -25.28
N ASP A 125 -7.50 -8.73 -25.41
CA ASP A 125 -6.40 -9.10 -24.53
C ASP A 125 -5.21 -8.15 -24.73
N GLU A 126 -4.59 -7.73 -23.64
CA GLU A 126 -3.36 -6.93 -23.67
C GLU A 126 -2.15 -7.86 -23.60
N VAL A 127 -1.28 -7.77 -24.59
CA VAL A 127 -0.10 -8.63 -24.74
C VAL A 127 1.18 -7.82 -24.80
N TYR A 128 2.25 -8.35 -24.23
CA TYR A 128 3.60 -7.79 -24.27
C TYR A 128 4.46 -8.59 -25.25
N VAL A 129 5.15 -7.89 -26.16
CA VAL A 129 6.01 -8.50 -27.18
C VAL A 129 7.48 -8.18 -26.88
N THR A 130 8.36 -9.18 -26.98
CA THR A 130 9.80 -8.99 -26.79
C THR A 130 10.61 -9.99 -27.63
N GLY A 131 11.90 -9.72 -27.83
CA GLY A 131 12.85 -10.63 -28.48
C GLY A 131 12.66 -10.86 -29.98
N VAL A 132 11.86 -10.05 -30.68
CA VAL A 132 11.69 -10.10 -32.14
C VAL A 132 12.94 -9.60 -32.84
N VAL A 133 13.46 -10.35 -33.80
CA VAL A 133 14.62 -9.97 -34.61
C VAL A 133 14.16 -9.47 -35.99
N GLY A 134 14.86 -8.46 -36.51
CA GLY A 134 14.51 -7.78 -37.77
C GLY A 134 13.41 -6.73 -37.59
N MET A 135 12.24 -7.13 -37.08
CA MET A 135 11.13 -6.20 -36.77
C MET A 135 11.18 -5.70 -35.31
N THR A 136 12.31 -5.08 -34.93
CA THR A 136 12.59 -4.70 -33.53
C THR A 136 11.68 -3.62 -32.96
N ALA A 137 10.96 -2.87 -33.81
CA ALA A 137 9.99 -1.85 -33.40
C ALA A 137 8.82 -2.40 -32.55
N LEU A 138 8.58 -3.71 -32.59
CA LEU A 138 7.58 -4.39 -31.76
C LEU A 138 8.07 -4.73 -30.35
N ASN A 139 9.38 -4.71 -30.10
CA ASN A 139 9.94 -5.16 -28.83
C ASN A 139 9.67 -4.18 -27.71
N ASN A 140 9.47 -4.76 -26.52
CA ASN A 140 9.31 -4.06 -25.26
C ASN A 140 8.12 -3.11 -25.22
N LYS A 141 7.04 -3.49 -25.91
CA LYS A 141 5.78 -2.74 -26.00
C LYS A 141 4.59 -3.65 -25.70
N ARG A 142 3.52 -3.02 -25.21
CA ARG A 142 2.22 -3.65 -24.99
C ARG A 142 1.27 -3.29 -26.13
N PHE A 143 0.49 -4.27 -26.56
CA PHE A 143 -0.47 -4.16 -27.65
C PHE A 143 -1.80 -4.79 -27.25
N ILE A 144 -2.87 -4.38 -27.92
CA ILE A 144 -4.18 -5.01 -27.81
C ILE A 144 -4.36 -5.99 -28.97
N VAL A 145 -4.77 -7.21 -28.65
CA VAL A 145 -5.08 -8.27 -29.62
C VAL A 145 -6.38 -7.94 -30.36
N ALA A 146 -6.36 -8.04 -31.69
CA ALA A 146 -7.54 -7.91 -32.54
C ALA A 146 -7.51 -8.94 -33.68
N GLY A 147 -8.66 -9.24 -34.29
CA GLY A 147 -8.74 -10.19 -35.40
C GLY A 147 -8.18 -11.58 -35.05
N SER A 148 -8.36 -12.01 -33.80
CA SER A 148 -7.81 -13.27 -33.29
C SER A 148 -8.42 -14.49 -33.99
N ALA A 149 -7.54 -15.37 -34.47
CA ALA A 149 -7.85 -16.70 -34.96
C ALA A 149 -7.09 -17.74 -34.11
N ALA A 150 -7.05 -19.02 -34.53
CA ALA A 150 -6.38 -20.07 -33.75
C ALA A 150 -4.85 -19.90 -33.66
N ASN A 151 -4.23 -19.36 -34.71
CA ASN A 151 -2.77 -19.27 -34.86
C ASN A 151 -2.26 -17.88 -35.26
N THR A 152 -3.16 -16.91 -35.41
CA THR A 152 -2.83 -15.56 -35.88
C THR A 152 -3.68 -14.52 -35.18
N PHE A 153 -3.14 -13.33 -35.02
CA PHE A 153 -3.87 -12.16 -34.56
C PHE A 153 -3.21 -10.88 -35.08
N THR A 154 -3.93 -9.78 -35.05
CA THR A 154 -3.44 -8.45 -35.44
C THR A 154 -3.20 -7.58 -34.20
N LEU A 155 -2.27 -6.63 -34.31
CA LEU A 155 -1.90 -5.73 -33.22
C LEU A 155 -2.60 -4.38 -33.34
N LYS A 156 -3.08 -3.90 -32.20
CA LYS A 156 -3.46 -2.50 -31.98
C LYS A 156 -2.60 -1.88 -30.89
N ASP A 157 -2.41 -0.56 -30.94
CA ASP A 157 -1.86 0.19 -29.80
C ASP A 157 -2.86 0.20 -28.63
N LEU A 158 -2.44 0.78 -27.49
CA LEU A 158 -3.29 0.90 -26.30
C LEU A 158 -4.43 1.93 -26.45
N ASP A 159 -4.45 2.71 -27.55
CA ASP A 159 -5.52 3.63 -27.91
C ASP A 159 -6.52 3.00 -28.91
N GLY A 160 -6.27 1.77 -29.34
CA GLY A 160 -7.14 1.01 -30.22
C GLY A 160 -6.86 1.18 -31.73
N ASN A 161 -5.81 1.92 -32.10
CA ASN A 161 -5.41 2.09 -33.50
C ASN A 161 -4.64 0.87 -34.00
N ALA A 162 -4.86 0.49 -35.26
CA ALA A 162 -4.11 -0.57 -35.91
C ALA A 162 -2.62 -0.24 -35.98
N ILE A 163 -1.75 -1.20 -35.63
CA ILE A 163 -0.31 -1.04 -35.82
C ILE A 163 0.02 -1.17 -37.30
N ASN A 164 0.51 -0.08 -37.90
CA ASN A 164 1.03 -0.10 -39.26
C ASN A 164 2.52 -0.47 -39.26
N SER A 165 2.86 -1.69 -39.68
CA SER A 165 4.24 -2.19 -39.76
C SER A 165 4.83 -2.14 -41.16
N THR A 166 4.19 -1.49 -42.15
CA THR A 166 4.70 -1.46 -43.54
C THR A 166 6.08 -0.79 -43.65
N ALA A 167 6.41 0.12 -42.74
CA ALA A 167 7.70 0.81 -42.67
C ALA A 167 8.71 0.17 -41.69
N TYR A 168 8.33 -0.92 -40.99
CA TYR A 168 9.23 -1.58 -40.06
C TYR A 168 10.24 -2.46 -40.80
N GLY A 169 11.34 -2.82 -40.14
CA GLY A 169 12.23 -3.88 -40.63
C GLY A 169 11.49 -5.21 -40.82
N ALA A 170 11.90 -6.01 -41.80
CA ALA A 170 11.31 -7.32 -42.04
C ALA A 170 11.59 -8.26 -40.85
N TYR A 171 10.58 -9.02 -40.44
CA TYR A 171 10.76 -10.07 -39.43
C TYR A 171 11.75 -11.12 -39.95
N THR A 172 12.73 -11.51 -39.14
CA THR A 172 13.68 -12.56 -39.49
C THR A 172 13.51 -13.81 -38.64
N SER A 173 13.47 -13.66 -37.32
CA SER A 173 13.33 -14.77 -36.37
C SER A 173 13.00 -14.28 -34.95
N GLY A 174 12.85 -15.24 -34.03
CA GLY A 174 12.67 -14.95 -32.61
C GLY A 174 11.30 -14.35 -32.28
N GLY A 175 11.21 -13.74 -31.11
CA GLY A 175 9.98 -13.12 -30.62
C GLY A 175 9.17 -14.03 -29.72
N THR A 176 8.73 -13.46 -28.60
CA THR A 176 7.69 -14.03 -27.75
C THR A 176 6.62 -13.00 -27.49
N VAL A 177 5.41 -13.49 -27.26
CA VAL A 177 4.25 -12.70 -26.88
C VAL A 177 3.60 -13.34 -25.65
N ALA A 178 3.32 -12.54 -24.63
CA ALA A 178 2.68 -13.00 -23.41
C ALA A 178 1.55 -12.06 -23.00
N ARG A 179 0.42 -12.60 -22.55
CA ARG A 179 -0.69 -11.78 -22.05
C ARG A 179 -0.35 -11.19 -20.68
N VAL A 180 -0.73 -9.94 -20.46
CA VAL A 180 -0.62 -9.29 -19.14
C VAL A 180 -1.64 -9.93 -18.20
N TYR A 181 -1.17 -10.54 -17.12
CA TYR A 181 -2.04 -11.24 -16.17
C TYR A 181 -3.07 -10.26 -15.59
N THR A 182 -4.35 -10.56 -15.80
CA THR A 182 -5.46 -9.73 -15.35
C THR A 182 -6.52 -10.62 -14.71
N LEU A 183 -6.84 -10.36 -13.44
CA LEU A 183 -7.91 -11.01 -12.70
C LEU A 183 -9.16 -10.13 -12.74
N THR A 184 -10.34 -10.72 -12.98
CA THR A 184 -11.61 -9.98 -12.88
C THR A 184 -11.98 -9.80 -11.41
N THR A 185 -12.42 -8.60 -11.03
CA THR A 185 -12.87 -8.29 -9.67
C THR A 185 -14.29 -7.71 -9.69
N PRO A 186 -15.04 -7.78 -8.59
CA PRO A 186 -16.38 -7.19 -8.51
C PRO A 186 -16.34 -5.69 -8.17
N TYR A 187 -15.17 -5.10 -7.93
CA TYR A 187 -15.06 -3.77 -7.33
C TYR A 187 -15.13 -2.67 -8.40
N ALA A 188 -16.11 -1.77 -8.26
CA ALA A 188 -16.20 -0.59 -9.10
C ALA A 188 -15.08 0.41 -8.80
N GLY A 189 -14.66 1.17 -9.81
CA GLY A 189 -13.59 2.18 -9.68
C GLY A 189 -13.85 3.21 -8.58
N SER A 190 -15.12 3.60 -8.36
CA SER A 190 -15.53 4.55 -7.31
C SER A 190 -15.28 4.05 -5.88
N ASP A 191 -15.24 2.73 -5.69
CA ASP A 191 -15.24 2.11 -4.36
C ASP A 191 -13.83 1.71 -3.93
N LEU A 192 -12.87 1.76 -4.86
CA LEU A 192 -11.49 1.32 -4.63
C LEU A 192 -10.81 2.04 -3.47
N ALA A 193 -11.06 3.34 -3.31
CA ALA A 193 -10.48 4.17 -2.25
C ALA A 193 -10.89 3.72 -0.83
N LEU A 194 -11.99 2.97 -0.70
CA LEU A 194 -12.52 2.49 0.58
C LEU A 194 -12.33 1.00 0.81
N LEU A 195 -11.72 0.27 -0.14
CA LEU A 195 -11.33 -1.12 0.09
C LEU A 195 -10.37 -1.19 1.28
N LYS A 196 -10.64 -2.09 2.23
CA LYS A 196 -9.75 -2.33 3.36
C LYS A 196 -9.25 -3.76 3.33
N THR A 197 -7.95 -3.90 3.56
CA THR A 197 -7.26 -5.18 3.45
C THR A 197 -6.44 -5.50 4.68
N THR A 198 -6.41 -6.78 5.03
CA THR A 198 -5.40 -7.38 5.89
C THR A 198 -4.89 -8.63 5.20
N GLN A 199 -3.66 -9.03 5.51
CA GLN A 199 -3.00 -10.15 4.86
C GLN A 199 -2.46 -11.10 5.91
N SER A 200 -2.63 -12.41 5.67
CA SER A 200 -1.96 -13.47 6.40
C SER A 200 -1.37 -14.45 5.39
N ALA A 201 -0.03 -14.52 5.37
CA ALA A 201 0.73 -15.32 4.41
C ALA A 201 0.25 -15.11 2.96
N ASP A 202 -0.19 -16.16 2.27
CA ASP A 202 -0.63 -16.11 0.87
C ASP A 202 -2.07 -15.60 0.66
N THR A 203 -2.80 -15.26 1.72
CA THR A 203 -4.20 -14.83 1.63
C THR A 203 -4.39 -13.41 2.13
N MET A 204 -4.94 -12.55 1.27
CA MET A 204 -5.38 -11.20 1.62
C MET A 204 -6.90 -11.16 1.71
N THR A 205 -7.43 -10.80 2.87
CA THR A 205 -8.87 -10.55 3.03
C THR A 205 -9.18 -9.11 2.65
N ILE A 206 -10.19 -8.92 1.79
CA ILE A 206 -10.66 -7.62 1.30
C ILE A 206 -12.09 -7.39 1.81
N THR A 207 -12.35 -6.21 2.36
CA THR A 207 -13.65 -5.81 2.91
C THR A 207 -14.09 -4.44 2.42
N HIS A 208 -15.41 -4.27 2.28
CA HIS A 208 -16.08 -3.03 1.93
C HIS A 208 -17.58 -3.18 2.21
N PRO A 209 -18.29 -2.17 2.73
CA PRO A 209 -19.71 -2.29 3.09
C PRO A 209 -20.64 -2.74 1.94
N SER A 210 -20.34 -2.33 0.71
CA SER A 210 -21.13 -2.68 -0.49
C SER A 210 -20.84 -4.08 -1.07
N TYR A 211 -19.80 -4.78 -0.62
CA TYR A 211 -19.37 -6.05 -1.22
C TYR A 211 -19.21 -7.13 -0.15
N ALA A 212 -19.66 -8.36 -0.46
CA ALA A 212 -19.37 -9.50 0.40
C ALA A 212 -17.86 -9.65 0.62
N PRO A 213 -17.40 -9.96 1.86
CA PRO A 213 -15.98 -10.07 2.16
C PRO A 213 -15.34 -11.21 1.35
N ARG A 214 -14.14 -10.99 0.83
CA ARG A 214 -13.46 -11.92 -0.09
C ARG A 214 -12.03 -12.19 0.32
N ASP A 215 -11.56 -13.40 0.06
CA ASP A 215 -10.17 -13.78 0.18
C ASP A 215 -9.54 -13.81 -1.22
N LEU A 216 -8.45 -13.06 -1.37
CA LEU A 216 -7.55 -13.09 -2.51
C LEU A 216 -6.35 -13.98 -2.15
N THR A 217 -6.29 -15.17 -2.73
CA THR A 217 -5.24 -16.15 -2.47
C THR A 217 -4.25 -16.21 -3.64
N ARG A 218 -2.96 -16.21 -3.30
CA ARG A 218 -1.86 -16.40 -4.25
C ARG A 218 -1.37 -17.84 -4.23
N THR A 219 -1.19 -18.45 -5.40
CA THR A 219 -0.53 -19.77 -5.55
C THR A 219 0.67 -19.74 -6.51
N GLY A 220 0.90 -18.61 -7.17
CA GLY A 220 2.03 -18.37 -8.07
C GLY A 220 2.09 -16.91 -8.52
N HIS A 221 3.08 -16.54 -9.34
CA HIS A 221 3.22 -15.16 -9.81
C HIS A 221 2.01 -14.70 -10.64
N ALA A 222 1.56 -15.56 -11.56
CA ALA A 222 0.39 -15.37 -12.42
C ALA A 222 -0.78 -16.32 -12.04
N ALA A 223 -0.91 -16.66 -10.75
CA ALA A 223 -1.95 -17.57 -10.26
C ALA A 223 -2.58 -17.01 -8.98
N TRP A 224 -3.71 -16.33 -9.15
CA TRP A 224 -4.45 -15.66 -8.08
C TRP A 224 -5.93 -16.02 -8.17
N THR A 225 -6.56 -16.27 -7.03
CA THR A 225 -7.99 -16.57 -6.93
C THR A 225 -8.67 -15.62 -5.96
N LEU A 226 -9.81 -15.06 -6.37
CA LEU A 226 -10.63 -14.19 -5.52
C LEU A 226 -11.95 -14.90 -5.21
N THR A 227 -12.15 -15.31 -3.96
CA THR A 227 -13.31 -16.09 -3.53
C THR A 227 -14.08 -15.36 -2.43
N SER A 228 -15.40 -15.49 -2.41
CA SER A 228 -16.21 -14.97 -1.30
C SER A 228 -16.00 -15.83 -0.06
N ILE A 229 -15.86 -15.18 1.10
CA ILE A 229 -15.73 -15.87 2.38
C ILE A 229 -17.07 -16.51 2.75
N THR A 230 -17.02 -17.79 3.13
CA THR A 230 -18.14 -18.48 3.77
C THR A 230 -17.82 -18.65 5.24
N PHE A 231 -18.70 -18.16 6.11
CA PHE A 231 -18.53 -18.24 7.57
C PHE A 231 -19.20 -19.50 8.10
N GLN A 232 -18.42 -20.56 8.24
CA GLN A 232 -18.84 -21.85 8.78
C GLN A 232 -17.60 -22.63 9.27
N PRO A 233 -17.79 -23.63 10.15
CA PRO A 233 -16.73 -24.57 10.49
C PRO A 233 -16.18 -25.29 9.26
N LYS A 234 -14.90 -25.66 9.25
CA LYS A 234 -14.31 -26.46 8.16
C LYS A 234 -14.73 -27.93 8.22
N VAL A 235 -15.01 -28.44 9.42
CA VAL A 235 -15.58 -29.78 9.61
C VAL A 235 -17.09 -29.72 9.36
N ASN A 236 -17.57 -30.60 8.48
CA ASN A 236 -18.99 -30.68 8.15
C ASN A 236 -19.76 -31.52 9.17
N SER A 237 -21.06 -31.27 9.29
CA SER A 237 -21.93 -32.01 10.21
C SER A 237 -22.16 -33.46 9.79
N PRO A 238 -22.32 -34.38 10.76
CA PRO A 238 -22.83 -35.73 10.49
C PRO A 238 -24.22 -35.70 9.84
N THR A 239 -24.54 -36.73 9.07
CA THR A 239 -25.84 -36.86 8.38
C THR A 239 -26.48 -38.22 8.66
N GLY A 240 -27.75 -38.42 8.28
CA GLY A 240 -28.39 -39.73 8.37
C GLY A 240 -28.48 -40.31 9.79
N ALA A 241 -28.68 -39.45 10.80
CA ALA A 241 -28.81 -39.88 12.19
C ALA A 241 -30.08 -40.73 12.38
N THR A 242 -29.96 -41.88 13.03
CA THR A 242 -31.07 -42.79 13.37
C THR A 242 -31.00 -43.23 14.83
N ILE A 243 -32.15 -43.58 15.40
CA ILE A 243 -32.30 -44.07 16.77
C ILE A 243 -32.89 -45.48 16.74
N SER A 244 -32.33 -46.39 17.53
CA SER A 244 -32.84 -47.74 17.72
C SER A 244 -32.89 -48.11 19.20
N GLY A 245 -33.95 -48.78 19.63
CA GLY A 245 -34.22 -49.12 21.03
C GLY A 245 -35.52 -49.91 21.15
N GLY A 246 -35.90 -50.27 22.38
CA GLY A 246 -37.24 -50.84 22.61
C GLY A 246 -38.32 -49.79 22.31
N ALA A 247 -39.43 -50.17 21.68
CA ALA A 247 -40.53 -49.24 21.42
C ALA A 247 -41.27 -48.85 22.72
N GLY A 248 -41.75 -47.60 22.82
CA GLY A 248 -42.49 -47.13 23.99
C GLY A 248 -43.01 -45.69 23.84
N SER A 249 -43.47 -45.12 24.96
CA SER A 249 -44.11 -43.79 25.02
C SER A 249 -43.16 -42.64 25.36
N TRP A 250 -41.87 -42.89 25.55
CA TRP A 250 -40.89 -41.85 25.86
C TRP A 250 -40.20 -41.39 24.59
N HIS A 251 -40.31 -40.11 24.26
CA HIS A 251 -39.70 -39.53 23.08
C HIS A 251 -38.34 -38.97 23.44
N TYR A 252 -37.31 -39.48 22.76
CA TYR A 252 -35.93 -39.02 22.87
C TYR A 252 -35.52 -38.32 21.59
N SER A 253 -34.78 -37.22 21.72
CA SER A 253 -34.21 -36.49 20.59
C SER A 253 -32.71 -36.28 20.78
N TYR A 254 -31.94 -36.54 19.73
CA TYR A 254 -30.48 -36.42 19.72
C TYR A 254 -29.99 -35.57 18.55
N VAL A 255 -28.87 -34.89 18.74
CA VAL A 255 -28.08 -34.26 17.68
C VAL A 255 -26.62 -34.64 17.85
N ILE A 256 -25.88 -34.71 16.75
CA ILE A 256 -24.48 -35.13 16.72
C ILE A 256 -23.66 -34.05 16.01
N THR A 257 -22.51 -33.69 16.58
CA THR A 257 -21.50 -32.84 15.94
C THR A 257 -20.26 -33.67 15.64
N ALA A 258 -19.48 -33.23 14.66
CA ALA A 258 -18.17 -33.76 14.34
C ALA A 258 -17.10 -32.82 14.87
N GLU A 259 -16.02 -33.37 15.44
CA GLU A 259 -14.90 -32.60 15.99
C GLU A 259 -13.58 -33.08 15.38
N THR A 260 -12.70 -32.14 15.06
CA THR A 260 -11.33 -32.41 14.60
C THR A 260 -10.32 -31.86 15.59
N ASP A 261 -9.14 -32.48 15.69
CA ASP A 261 -8.06 -32.03 16.57
C ASP A 261 -7.08 -31.06 15.85
N SER A 262 -7.05 -31.05 14.50
CA SER A 262 -6.16 -30.17 13.71
C SER A 262 -6.81 -29.65 12.41
N PRO A 263 -7.27 -28.39 12.36
CA PRO A 263 -7.43 -27.47 13.49
C PRO A 263 -8.47 -28.01 14.49
N THR A 264 -8.35 -27.60 15.76
CA THR A 264 -9.36 -27.91 16.77
C THR A 264 -10.65 -27.17 16.46
N GLU A 265 -11.66 -27.88 15.97
CA GLU A 265 -12.91 -27.27 15.51
C GLU A 265 -14.08 -28.26 15.61
N GLU A 266 -15.26 -27.74 15.92
CA GLU A 266 -16.51 -28.51 16.03
C GLU A 266 -17.51 -28.05 14.95
N SER A 267 -18.22 -28.99 14.34
CA SER A 267 -19.25 -28.71 13.33
C SER A 267 -20.53 -28.17 13.98
N ILE A 268 -21.40 -27.57 13.17
CA ILE A 268 -22.81 -27.37 13.57
C ILE A 268 -23.50 -28.74 13.78
N PRO A 269 -24.56 -28.84 14.60
CA PRO A 269 -25.23 -30.10 14.88
C PRO A 269 -25.89 -30.69 13.63
N SER A 270 -25.92 -32.03 13.56
CA SER A 270 -26.74 -32.76 12.61
C SER A 270 -28.22 -32.38 12.74
N THR A 271 -29.02 -32.73 11.73
CA THR A 271 -30.48 -32.72 11.90
C THR A 271 -30.86 -33.59 13.10
N ALA A 272 -31.77 -33.10 13.93
CA ALA A 272 -32.23 -33.83 15.10
C ALA A 272 -32.92 -35.13 14.70
N VAL A 273 -32.56 -36.21 15.38
CA VAL A 273 -33.22 -37.51 15.28
C VAL A 273 -34.11 -37.72 16.48
N THR A 274 -35.39 -37.98 16.26
CA THR A 274 -36.38 -38.17 17.32
C THR A 274 -37.09 -39.51 17.14
N GLY A 275 -37.36 -40.20 18.25
CA GLY A 275 -38.11 -41.46 18.21
C GLY A 275 -38.78 -41.79 19.55
N ALA A 276 -39.93 -42.46 19.47
CA ALA A 276 -40.69 -42.97 20.59
C ALA A 276 -40.13 -44.33 21.04
N MET A 277 -39.55 -44.37 22.23
CA MET A 277 -38.81 -45.49 22.79
C MET A 277 -39.33 -45.86 24.18
N ALA A 278 -38.91 -47.02 24.67
CA ALA A 278 -39.06 -47.44 26.05
C ALA A 278 -38.27 -46.49 26.97
N GLN A 279 -38.71 -46.38 28.22
CA GLN A 279 -38.02 -45.55 29.20
C GLN A 279 -36.61 -46.08 29.44
N LEU A 280 -35.59 -45.28 29.13
CA LEU A 280 -34.21 -45.61 29.43
C LEU A 280 -34.00 -45.86 30.93
N ASN A 281 -33.27 -46.91 31.26
CA ASN A 281 -33.04 -47.30 32.64
C ASN A 281 -31.78 -48.17 32.77
N GLN A 282 -30.78 -47.64 33.48
CA GLN A 282 -29.49 -48.28 33.71
C GLN A 282 -29.62 -49.62 34.46
N ASN A 283 -30.60 -49.74 35.37
CA ASN A 283 -30.76 -50.93 36.21
C ASN A 283 -31.42 -52.10 35.46
N THR A 284 -32.20 -51.80 34.41
CA THR A 284 -32.91 -52.82 33.61
C THR A 284 -32.28 -53.05 32.24
N GLY A 285 -31.21 -52.32 31.91
CA GLY A 285 -30.49 -52.43 30.63
C GLY A 285 -31.23 -51.86 29.43
N VAL A 286 -32.27 -51.02 29.64
CA VAL A 286 -32.99 -50.37 28.53
C VAL A 286 -32.16 -49.20 28.04
N GLN A 287 -31.75 -49.28 26.77
CA GLN A 287 -30.79 -48.37 26.13
C GLN A 287 -31.26 -47.97 24.73
N ASN A 288 -30.82 -46.80 24.28
CA ASN A 288 -30.99 -46.33 22.90
C ASN A 288 -29.63 -46.35 22.22
N ILE A 289 -29.57 -46.84 20.98
CA ILE A 289 -28.39 -46.78 20.13
C ILE A 289 -28.68 -45.75 19.04
N VAL A 290 -27.89 -44.67 19.05
CA VAL A 290 -27.92 -43.62 18.05
C VAL A 290 -26.80 -43.88 17.05
N THR A 291 -27.11 -43.95 15.77
CA THR A 291 -26.12 -44.12 14.70
C THR A 291 -26.22 -42.97 13.70
N TRP A 292 -25.14 -42.70 12.97
CA TRP A 292 -25.12 -41.67 11.95
C TRP A 292 -24.18 -42.05 10.81
N THR A 293 -24.16 -41.22 9.77
CA THR A 293 -23.20 -41.29 8.68
C THR A 293 -22.16 -40.19 8.88
N ALA A 294 -20.88 -40.58 8.80
CA ALA A 294 -19.77 -39.64 8.81
C ALA A 294 -19.93 -38.59 7.68
N PRO A 295 -19.47 -37.35 7.87
CA PRO A 295 -19.50 -36.34 6.82
C PRO A 295 -18.77 -36.82 5.57
N ALA A 296 -19.41 -36.71 4.40
CA ALA A 296 -18.86 -37.21 3.13
C ALA A 296 -17.74 -36.33 2.55
N SER A 297 -17.58 -35.10 3.06
CA SER A 297 -16.56 -34.13 2.67
C SER A 297 -16.28 -33.21 3.86
N GLY A 298 -15.16 -32.47 3.83
CA GLY A 298 -14.63 -31.75 4.99
C GLY A 298 -13.49 -32.52 5.64
N ASN A 299 -12.86 -31.96 6.67
CA ASN A 299 -11.84 -32.67 7.43
C ASN A 299 -12.42 -33.95 8.04
N THR A 300 -11.67 -35.06 8.00
CA THR A 300 -12.06 -36.32 8.64
C THR A 300 -12.23 -36.10 10.14
N PRO A 301 -13.41 -36.38 10.73
CA PRO A 301 -13.62 -36.21 12.17
C PRO A 301 -12.75 -37.17 12.98
N ASP A 302 -12.14 -36.67 14.05
CA ASP A 302 -11.42 -37.49 15.03
C ASP A 302 -12.37 -38.09 16.07
N ARG A 303 -13.47 -37.38 16.35
CA ARG A 303 -14.55 -37.82 17.24
C ARG A 303 -15.87 -37.14 16.90
N TYR A 304 -16.93 -37.67 17.49
CA TYR A 304 -18.29 -37.14 17.43
C TYR A 304 -18.78 -36.84 18.83
N ARG A 305 -19.39 -35.67 19.04
CA ARG A 305 -20.08 -35.36 20.29
C ARG A 305 -21.57 -35.58 20.11
N VAL A 306 -22.19 -36.18 21.11
CA VAL A 306 -23.62 -36.51 21.11
C VAL A 306 -24.32 -35.69 22.17
N TYR A 307 -25.40 -35.04 21.77
CA TYR A 307 -26.22 -34.21 22.64
C TYR A 307 -27.65 -34.72 22.66
N LYS A 308 -28.33 -34.53 23.79
CA LYS A 308 -29.70 -35.02 24.05
C LYS A 308 -30.59 -33.92 24.60
N ALA A 309 -31.81 -33.86 24.09
CA ALA A 309 -32.86 -33.01 24.67
C ALA A 309 -33.49 -33.68 25.90
N ARG A 310 -34.18 -32.91 26.76
CA ARG A 310 -34.96 -33.54 27.84
C ARG A 310 -36.01 -34.49 27.25
N PRO A 311 -36.06 -35.76 27.67
CA PRO A 311 -37.06 -36.69 27.17
C PRO A 311 -38.46 -36.24 27.55
N SER A 312 -39.42 -36.54 26.68
CA SER A 312 -40.83 -36.16 26.86
C SER A 312 -41.74 -37.37 26.73
N TYR A 313 -42.93 -37.30 27.32
CA TYR A 313 -43.86 -38.43 27.36
C TYR A 313 -45.02 -38.21 26.38
N ASN A 314 -45.22 -39.17 25.47
CA ASN A 314 -46.26 -39.20 24.42
C ASN A 314 -46.28 -38.01 23.44
N VAL A 315 -45.20 -37.22 23.37
CA VAL A 315 -45.08 -36.10 22.46
C VAL A 315 -43.61 -35.94 22.08
N ASP A 316 -43.33 -35.57 20.83
CA ASP A 316 -41.96 -35.22 20.43
C ASP A 316 -41.49 -33.94 21.16
N PRO A 317 -40.19 -33.82 21.49
CA PRO A 317 -39.64 -32.58 22.00
C PRO A 317 -39.95 -31.41 21.07
N ALA A 318 -40.36 -30.27 21.66
CA ALA A 318 -40.71 -29.09 20.89
C ALA A 318 -39.55 -28.61 20.00
N ALA A 319 -39.88 -28.08 18.82
CA ALA A 319 -38.91 -27.43 17.95
C ALA A 319 -38.18 -26.30 18.71
N GLY A 320 -36.85 -26.26 18.62
CA GLY A 320 -36.02 -25.31 19.35
C GLY A 320 -35.69 -25.70 20.80
N THR A 321 -35.97 -26.95 21.22
CA THR A 321 -35.47 -27.47 22.51
C THR A 321 -33.94 -27.38 22.58
N ILE A 322 -33.43 -27.14 23.79
CA ILE A 322 -32.00 -27.13 24.07
C ILE A 322 -31.51 -28.59 24.18
N TYR A 323 -30.32 -28.86 23.64
CA TYR A 323 -29.64 -30.14 23.74
C TYR A 323 -28.43 -30.01 24.66
N GLY A 324 -28.30 -30.91 25.65
CA GLY A 324 -27.14 -30.97 26.54
C GLY A 324 -26.24 -32.15 26.18
N TYR A 325 -24.95 -32.02 26.45
CA TYR A 325 -23.94 -33.03 26.12
C TYR A 325 -24.17 -34.32 26.93
N ILE A 326 -24.08 -35.49 26.28
CA ILE A 326 -24.19 -36.80 26.94
C ILE A 326 -22.99 -37.72 26.73
N GLY A 327 -22.05 -37.35 25.86
CA GLY A 327 -20.85 -38.13 25.61
C GLY A 327 -20.32 -38.00 24.19
N GLN A 328 -19.28 -38.78 23.90
CA GLN A 328 -18.58 -38.78 22.62
C GLN A 328 -18.35 -40.19 22.08
N ALA A 329 -18.15 -40.30 20.78
CA ALA A 329 -17.82 -41.54 20.09
C ALA A 329 -16.72 -41.31 19.05
N THR A 330 -15.82 -42.28 18.87
CA THR A 330 -14.84 -42.27 17.76
C THR A 330 -15.40 -42.97 16.51
N GLY A 331 -16.38 -43.86 16.68
CA GLY A 331 -17.16 -44.47 15.60
C GLY A 331 -18.48 -43.73 15.34
N THR A 332 -19.26 -44.22 14.38
CA THR A 332 -20.54 -43.62 13.97
C THR A 332 -21.75 -44.14 14.75
N SER A 333 -21.54 -44.50 16.03
CA SER A 333 -22.56 -45.04 16.91
C SER A 333 -22.29 -44.64 18.35
N PHE A 334 -23.35 -44.37 19.11
CA PHE A 334 -23.32 -44.05 20.54
C PHE A 334 -24.49 -44.72 21.26
N THR A 335 -24.23 -45.27 22.44
CA THR A 335 -25.24 -45.94 23.26
C THR A 335 -25.60 -45.08 24.46
N ASP A 336 -26.84 -44.60 24.52
CA ASP A 336 -27.39 -43.89 25.67
C ASP A 336 -28.07 -44.88 26.62
N THR A 337 -27.47 -45.04 27.80
CA THR A 337 -27.95 -45.94 28.86
C THR A 337 -28.81 -45.24 29.91
N ASN A 338 -29.37 -44.06 29.62
CA ASN A 338 -29.98 -43.10 30.57
C ASN A 338 -28.95 -42.14 31.17
N ILE A 339 -28.14 -41.52 30.32
CA ILE A 339 -27.16 -40.49 30.73
C ILE A 339 -27.88 -39.14 30.84
N ASP A 340 -27.74 -38.43 31.96
CA ASP A 340 -28.34 -37.10 32.10
C ASP A 340 -27.64 -36.06 31.20
N PRO A 341 -28.37 -35.27 30.41
CA PRO A 341 -27.77 -34.25 29.55
C PRO A 341 -27.20 -33.08 30.36
N ASP A 342 -25.94 -32.74 30.09
CA ASP A 342 -25.26 -31.56 30.64
C ASP A 342 -25.59 -30.32 29.80
N PHE A 343 -26.50 -29.47 30.31
CA PHE A 343 -26.90 -28.23 29.63
C PHE A 343 -25.90 -27.08 29.79
N THR A 344 -24.78 -27.27 30.50
CA THR A 344 -23.68 -26.30 30.50
C THR A 344 -22.83 -26.40 29.22
N GLN A 345 -22.97 -27.52 28.50
CA GLN A 345 -22.34 -27.79 27.22
C GLN A 345 -23.41 -28.06 26.16
N THR A 346 -23.65 -27.09 25.30
CA THR A 346 -24.63 -27.17 24.22
C THR A 346 -23.93 -27.25 22.86
N PRO A 347 -24.57 -27.81 21.82
CA PRO A 347 -23.96 -27.88 20.51
C PRO A 347 -23.78 -26.45 19.93
N PRO A 348 -22.71 -26.20 19.15
CA PRO A 348 -22.48 -24.91 18.53
C PRO A 348 -23.67 -24.46 17.67
N GLN A 349 -23.98 -23.16 17.72
CA GLN A 349 -25.01 -22.55 16.89
C GLN A 349 -24.38 -21.76 15.76
N ALA A 350 -24.79 -22.10 14.53
CA ALA A 350 -24.37 -21.44 13.31
C ALA A 350 -24.66 -19.93 13.39
N LYS A 351 -23.64 -19.09 13.18
CA LYS A 351 -23.83 -17.64 13.17
C LYS A 351 -23.07 -16.99 12.03
N ASN A 352 -23.80 -16.29 11.16
CA ASN A 352 -23.21 -15.43 10.13
C ASN A 352 -23.69 -13.98 10.31
N PRO A 353 -22.88 -13.11 10.95
CA PRO A 353 -23.28 -11.72 11.18
C PRO A 353 -23.37 -10.87 9.89
N PHE A 354 -22.86 -11.39 8.78
CA PHE A 354 -22.78 -10.69 7.48
C PHE A 354 -23.78 -11.21 6.45
N ALA A 355 -24.75 -12.04 6.89
CA ALA A 355 -25.87 -12.42 6.06
C ALA A 355 -26.69 -11.18 5.62
N SER A 356 -27.51 -11.34 4.59
CA SER A 356 -28.45 -10.30 4.12
C SER A 356 -27.80 -8.96 3.76
N SER A 357 -26.63 -8.99 3.14
CA SER A 357 -25.86 -7.81 2.70
C SER A 357 -25.33 -6.92 3.84
N ASN A 358 -25.23 -7.44 5.07
CA ASN A 358 -24.63 -6.73 6.19
C ASN A 358 -23.08 -6.81 6.15
N ASN A 359 -22.44 -6.47 5.03
CA ASN A 359 -21.01 -6.73 4.87
C ASN A 359 -20.15 -5.84 5.78
N PRO A 360 -19.02 -6.37 6.30
CA PRO A 360 -18.10 -5.58 7.11
C PRO A 360 -17.29 -4.62 6.24
N GLY A 361 -16.95 -3.45 6.79
CA GLY A 361 -16.13 -2.44 6.14
C GLY A 361 -14.67 -2.40 6.61
N VAL A 362 -14.30 -3.21 7.61
CA VAL A 362 -12.94 -3.30 8.17
C VAL A 362 -12.62 -4.76 8.48
N VAL A 363 -11.35 -5.14 8.31
CA VAL A 363 -10.82 -6.45 8.70
C VAL A 363 -9.43 -6.31 9.30
N GLU A 364 -9.10 -7.13 10.30
CA GLU A 364 -7.74 -7.25 10.87
C GLU A 364 -7.53 -8.60 11.57
N TYR A 365 -6.29 -8.97 11.89
CA TYR A 365 -5.97 -10.12 12.75
C TYR A 365 -5.52 -9.70 14.16
N PHE A 366 -5.98 -10.41 15.19
CA PHE A 366 -5.54 -10.21 16.57
C PHE A 366 -5.85 -11.45 17.42
N GLU A 367 -4.96 -11.83 18.35
CA GLU A 367 -5.15 -12.97 19.28
C GLU A 367 -5.64 -14.27 18.62
N GLN A 368 -5.03 -14.66 17.49
CA GLN A 368 -5.43 -15.84 16.69
C GLN A 368 -6.88 -15.80 16.19
N ARG A 369 -7.50 -14.62 16.10
CA ARG A 369 -8.82 -14.40 15.52
C ARG A 369 -8.70 -13.51 14.29
N ARG A 370 -9.60 -13.72 13.34
CA ARG A 370 -9.86 -12.74 12.27
C ARG A 370 -11.00 -11.85 12.75
N ILE A 371 -10.77 -10.55 12.73
CA ILE A 371 -11.69 -9.53 13.22
C ILE A 371 -12.31 -8.82 12.03
N PHE A 372 -13.61 -8.62 12.10
CA PHE A 372 -14.36 -7.82 11.15
C PHE A 372 -15.08 -6.70 11.90
N ALA A 373 -15.26 -5.54 11.29
CA ALA A 373 -15.96 -4.43 11.92
C ALA A 373 -16.66 -3.51 10.90
N ALA A 374 -17.45 -2.59 11.43
CA ALA A 374 -18.10 -1.51 10.68
C ALA A 374 -18.99 -2.00 9.54
N SER A 375 -19.93 -2.89 9.84
CA SER A 375 -20.96 -3.23 8.86
C SER A 375 -21.99 -2.10 8.74
N THR A 376 -22.81 -2.14 7.69
CA THR A 376 -23.86 -1.14 7.46
C THR A 376 -24.87 -1.04 8.61
N THR A 377 -25.26 -2.17 9.20
CA THR A 377 -26.20 -2.18 10.35
C THR A 377 -25.50 -2.09 11.70
N GLY A 378 -24.20 -2.39 11.77
CA GLY A 378 -23.36 -2.33 12.97
C GLY A 378 -22.08 -1.53 12.74
N PRO A 379 -22.16 -0.20 12.54
CA PRO A 379 -21.00 0.64 12.24
C PRO A 379 -19.99 0.70 13.41
N GLN A 380 -20.45 0.46 14.64
CA GLN A 380 -19.64 0.41 15.88
C GLN A 380 -19.40 -1.00 16.40
N THR A 381 -19.81 -2.01 15.65
CA THR A 381 -19.75 -3.40 16.07
C THR A 381 -18.50 -4.07 15.52
N ILE A 382 -17.93 -4.95 16.33
CA ILE A 382 -16.75 -5.76 16.05
C ILE A 382 -17.15 -7.23 16.21
N TRP A 383 -16.78 -8.05 15.22
CA TRP A 383 -17.02 -9.48 15.18
C TRP A 383 -15.69 -10.25 15.14
N MET A 384 -15.49 -10.98 16.22
CA MET A 384 -14.44 -11.94 16.56
C MET A 384 -14.63 -13.35 16.00
N THR A 385 -13.86 -13.89 15.05
CA THR A 385 -13.95 -15.36 14.81
C THR A 385 -13.49 -16.14 16.04
N GLN A 386 -13.76 -17.45 16.10
CA GLN A 386 -13.16 -18.32 17.11
C GLN A 386 -11.61 -18.32 16.99
N PRO A 387 -10.86 -18.53 18.10
CA PRO A 387 -9.40 -18.61 18.06
C PRO A 387 -8.94 -19.78 17.19
N GLY A 388 -7.95 -19.57 16.32
CA GLY A 388 -7.42 -20.59 15.40
C GLY A 388 -8.31 -20.91 14.20
N SER A 389 -9.61 -20.59 14.27
CA SER A 389 -10.61 -20.90 13.24
C SER A 389 -11.14 -19.62 12.58
N TYR A 390 -10.38 -19.07 11.63
CA TYR A 390 -10.64 -17.76 10.99
C TYR A 390 -11.94 -17.64 10.17
N TYR A 391 -12.67 -18.73 9.96
CA TYR A 391 -13.94 -18.75 9.22
C TYR A 391 -15.13 -19.05 10.13
N ASN A 392 -14.87 -19.42 11.38
CA ASN A 392 -15.88 -19.87 12.30
C ASN A 392 -16.35 -18.72 13.20
N MET A 393 -17.64 -18.42 13.11
CA MET A 393 -18.32 -17.36 13.85
C MET A 393 -19.35 -17.93 14.83
N ASP A 394 -19.34 -19.24 15.06
CA ASP A 394 -20.35 -19.94 15.83
C ASP A 394 -20.22 -19.66 17.33
N THR A 395 -21.35 -19.79 18.02
CA THR A 395 -21.48 -19.49 19.45
C THR A 395 -22.28 -20.57 20.16
N SER A 396 -22.03 -20.74 21.46
CA SER A 396 -22.71 -21.69 22.32
C SER A 396 -23.66 -20.98 23.30
N SER A 397 -24.59 -21.71 23.91
CA SER A 397 -25.50 -21.18 24.93
C SER A 397 -25.57 -22.12 26.14
N PRO A 398 -24.93 -21.80 27.29
CA PRO A 398 -24.20 -20.57 27.61
C PRO A 398 -22.92 -20.40 26.80
N SER A 399 -22.45 -19.16 26.66
CA SER A 399 -21.24 -18.84 25.89
C SER A 399 -19.99 -19.42 26.55
N VAL A 400 -19.11 -20.03 25.77
CA VAL A 400 -17.80 -20.52 26.22
C VAL A 400 -16.69 -19.56 25.78
N ALA A 401 -15.52 -19.63 26.43
CA ALA A 401 -14.42 -18.68 26.20
C ALA A 401 -13.87 -18.69 24.76
N SER A 402 -13.95 -19.83 24.07
CA SER A 402 -13.51 -20.01 22.68
C SER A 402 -14.53 -19.56 21.64
N ASP A 403 -15.76 -19.23 22.02
CA ASP A 403 -16.79 -18.81 21.07
C ASP A 403 -16.40 -17.52 20.32
N ALA A 404 -17.09 -17.27 19.22
CA ALA A 404 -16.98 -16.02 18.49
C ALA A 404 -17.41 -14.83 19.37
N ILE A 405 -16.71 -13.70 19.22
CA ILE A 405 -16.96 -12.49 20.00
C ILE A 405 -17.82 -11.53 19.18
N THR A 406 -18.82 -10.93 19.80
CA THR A 406 -19.54 -9.78 19.23
C THR A 406 -19.60 -8.68 20.26
N VAL A 407 -19.02 -7.54 19.95
CA VAL A 407 -18.96 -6.39 20.87
C VAL A 407 -19.30 -5.12 20.12
N THR A 408 -20.08 -4.23 20.74
CA THR A 408 -20.42 -2.92 20.18
C THR A 408 -19.90 -1.84 21.12
N ILE A 409 -19.24 -0.83 20.57
CA ILE A 409 -18.75 0.30 21.36
C ILE A 409 -19.94 1.07 21.93
N ALA A 410 -20.00 1.21 23.26
CA ALA A 410 -20.97 2.05 23.93
C ALA A 410 -20.48 3.51 23.96
N ALA A 411 -20.93 4.33 23.01
CA ALA A 411 -20.60 5.75 22.92
C ALA A 411 -21.86 6.62 22.80
N ARG A 412 -21.73 7.94 23.07
CA ARG A 412 -22.85 8.89 22.97
C ARG A 412 -23.36 9.10 21.54
N GLU A 413 -22.46 8.94 20.57
CA GLU A 413 -22.73 9.13 19.15
C GLU A 413 -22.31 7.89 18.38
N VAL A 414 -23.07 7.57 17.32
CA VAL A 414 -22.77 6.45 16.43
C VAL A 414 -21.68 6.88 15.45
N ASN A 415 -20.45 6.48 15.76
CA ASN A 415 -19.25 6.76 14.97
C ASN A 415 -18.71 5.47 14.37
N ALA A 416 -18.70 5.37 13.04
CA ALA A 416 -18.21 4.18 12.36
C ALA A 416 -16.74 3.88 12.70
N ILE A 417 -16.40 2.60 12.82
CA ILE A 417 -15.03 2.14 12.94
C ILE A 417 -14.36 2.26 11.56
N ASN A 418 -13.27 3.00 11.50
CA ASN A 418 -12.52 3.21 10.26
C ASN A 418 -11.35 2.25 10.13
N TRP A 419 -10.63 1.97 11.22
CA TRP A 419 -9.49 1.05 11.21
C TRP A 419 -9.36 0.28 12.53
N LEU A 420 -8.77 -0.90 12.43
CA LEU A 420 -8.32 -1.71 13.55
C LEU A 420 -6.81 -1.82 13.44
N VAL A 421 -6.09 -1.65 14.55
CA VAL A 421 -4.63 -1.72 14.58
C VAL A 421 -4.21 -2.69 15.70
N PRO A 422 -3.54 -3.80 15.36
CA PRO A 422 -3.11 -4.79 16.34
C PRO A 422 -1.80 -4.35 16.99
N MET A 423 -1.87 -3.87 18.24
CA MET A 423 -0.72 -3.65 19.11
C MET A 423 -0.73 -4.71 20.23
N ASN A 424 -0.09 -4.47 21.37
CA ASN A 424 -0.30 -5.32 22.56
C ASN A 424 -1.76 -5.37 23.04
N SER A 425 -2.56 -4.38 22.64
CA SER A 425 -4.02 -4.41 22.71
C SER A 425 -4.57 -3.97 21.37
N LEU A 426 -5.79 -4.36 21.05
CA LEU A 426 -6.42 -3.94 19.81
C LEU A 426 -6.83 -2.47 19.91
N ILE A 427 -6.26 -1.63 19.05
CA ILE A 427 -6.63 -0.22 18.94
C ILE A 427 -7.71 -0.09 17.87
N VAL A 428 -8.85 0.46 18.26
CA VAL A 428 -10.03 0.66 17.41
C VAL A 428 -10.15 2.15 17.09
N LEU A 429 -9.87 2.52 15.85
CA LEU A 429 -9.92 3.90 15.38
C LEU A 429 -11.27 4.16 14.71
N THR A 430 -12.04 5.08 15.28
CA THR A 430 -13.36 5.50 14.78
C THR A 430 -13.31 6.88 14.13
N ALA A 431 -14.41 7.29 13.50
CA ALA A 431 -14.55 8.64 12.93
C ALA A 431 -14.44 9.78 13.97
N SER A 432 -14.56 9.52 15.29
CA SER A 432 -14.48 10.55 16.33
C SER A 432 -13.40 10.34 17.38
N GLY A 433 -12.88 9.12 17.56
CA GLY A 433 -11.83 8.84 18.54
C GLY A 433 -11.21 7.46 18.44
N ALA A 434 -10.17 7.24 19.24
CA ALA A 434 -9.48 5.97 19.42
C ALA A 434 -9.95 5.25 20.69
N TRP A 435 -10.09 3.93 20.61
CA TRP A 435 -10.49 3.06 21.70
C TRP A 435 -9.51 1.90 21.84
N LYS A 436 -9.32 1.40 23.07
CA LYS A 436 -8.53 0.21 23.39
C LYS A 436 -9.51 -0.92 23.73
N ALA A 437 -9.43 -2.04 23.01
CA ALA A 437 -10.15 -3.27 23.31
C ALA A 437 -9.22 -4.28 24.00
N SER A 438 -9.66 -4.84 25.13
CA SER A 438 -8.91 -5.86 25.89
C SER A 438 -9.83 -6.78 26.70
N GLY A 439 -9.30 -7.86 27.28
CA GLY A 439 -10.03 -8.81 28.15
C GLY A 439 -10.26 -8.32 29.60
N GLY A 440 -10.20 -7.01 29.85
CA GLY A 440 -10.29 -6.42 31.20
C GLY A 440 -8.94 -5.95 31.75
N SER A 441 -7.93 -6.84 31.74
CA SER A 441 -6.52 -6.52 32.00
C SER A 441 -5.69 -6.63 30.73
N ALA A 442 -4.44 -6.14 30.76
CA ALA A 442 -3.53 -6.21 29.61
C ALA A 442 -3.04 -7.63 29.29
N SER A 443 -3.04 -8.53 30.28
CA SER A 443 -2.63 -9.94 30.14
C SER A 443 -3.78 -10.90 29.84
N ASP A 444 -5.03 -10.43 29.95
CA ASP A 444 -6.20 -11.29 29.87
C ASP A 444 -6.64 -11.41 28.42
N ALA A 445 -6.72 -12.64 27.93
CA ALA A 445 -7.23 -12.93 26.60
C ALA A 445 -8.70 -12.47 26.46
N MET A 446 -9.06 -12.01 25.27
CA MET A 446 -10.45 -11.64 24.98
C MET A 446 -11.33 -12.90 24.79
N THR A 447 -12.40 -12.92 25.57
CA THR A 447 -13.48 -13.91 25.54
C THR A 447 -14.82 -13.18 25.40
N PRO A 448 -15.89 -13.83 24.95
CA PRO A 448 -17.19 -13.17 24.77
C PRO A 448 -17.75 -12.46 26.03
N SER A 449 -17.34 -12.88 27.23
CA SER A 449 -17.86 -12.36 28.50
C SER A 449 -16.98 -11.30 29.18
N ASN A 450 -15.73 -11.08 28.74
CA ASN A 450 -14.78 -10.17 29.40
C ASN A 450 -14.24 -9.04 28.51
N VAL A 451 -14.79 -8.83 27.30
CA VAL A 451 -14.31 -7.74 26.44
C VAL A 451 -14.66 -6.37 27.01
N VAL A 452 -13.63 -5.54 27.20
CA VAL A 452 -13.76 -4.16 27.68
C VAL A 452 -13.25 -3.19 26.62
N MET A 453 -14.03 -2.13 26.39
CA MET A 453 -13.69 -1.02 25.49
C MET A 453 -13.40 0.24 26.31
N LYS A 454 -12.18 0.78 26.22
CA LYS A 454 -11.77 2.01 26.94
C LYS A 454 -11.38 3.12 25.96
N PRO A 455 -11.95 4.34 26.04
CA PRO A 455 -11.54 5.45 25.19
C PRO A 455 -10.08 5.84 25.46
N GLN A 456 -9.35 6.21 24.41
CA GLN A 456 -7.93 6.59 24.48
C GLN A 456 -7.72 8.06 24.12
N SER A 457 -8.26 8.47 22.97
CA SER A 457 -8.21 9.84 22.49
C SER A 457 -9.49 10.18 21.73
N TYR A 458 -9.90 11.45 21.76
CA TYR A 458 -11.09 11.95 21.05
C TYR A 458 -10.70 12.63 19.72
N SER A 459 -9.69 12.07 19.05
CA SER A 459 -9.29 12.45 17.70
C SER A 459 -9.66 11.34 16.75
N GLY A 460 -10.65 11.58 15.90
CA GLY A 460 -11.11 10.60 14.92
C GLY A 460 -10.10 10.34 13.81
N CYS A 461 -10.24 9.21 13.12
CA CYS A 461 -9.37 8.78 12.03
C CYS A 461 -10.08 8.81 10.67
N SER A 462 -9.37 9.13 9.59
CA SER A 462 -9.87 9.10 8.21
C SER A 462 -10.20 7.67 7.76
N SER A 463 -11.21 7.50 6.91
CA SER A 463 -11.53 6.21 6.28
C SER A 463 -10.63 5.87 5.09
N TYR A 464 -9.87 6.83 4.56
CA TYR A 464 -9.08 6.67 3.34
C TYR A 464 -7.65 6.16 3.62
N CYS A 465 -6.95 6.78 4.56
CA CYS A 465 -5.55 6.49 4.86
C CYS A 465 -5.42 5.40 5.94
N LYS A 466 -4.82 4.25 5.59
CA LYS A 466 -4.54 3.16 6.53
C LYS A 466 -3.52 3.60 7.60
N PRO A 467 -3.78 3.49 8.91
CA PRO A 467 -2.80 3.81 9.95
C PRO A 467 -1.48 3.06 9.75
N ILE A 468 -0.36 3.73 9.97
CA ILE A 468 0.99 3.19 9.79
C ILE A 468 1.59 2.98 11.18
N ILE A 469 2.07 1.77 11.46
CA ILE A 469 2.82 1.47 12.68
C ILE A 469 4.30 1.72 12.38
N ILE A 470 4.95 2.57 13.17
CA ILE A 470 6.40 2.81 13.11
C ILE A 470 6.94 2.59 14.51
N ASN A 471 7.82 1.60 14.66
CA ASN A 471 8.27 1.09 15.96
C ASN A 471 7.07 0.74 16.86
N ASN A 472 6.79 1.57 17.88
CA ASN A 472 5.69 1.38 18.83
C ASN A 472 4.61 2.47 18.74
N ASP A 473 4.72 3.38 17.77
CA ASP A 473 3.79 4.49 17.58
C ASP A 473 2.91 4.25 16.35
N ILE A 474 1.66 4.72 16.44
CA ILE A 474 0.72 4.66 15.31
C ILE A 474 0.60 6.05 14.70
N LEU A 475 0.99 6.20 13.44
CA LEU A 475 0.74 7.40 12.66
C LEU A 475 -0.61 7.25 11.94
N TYR A 476 -1.50 8.23 12.11
CA TYR A 476 -2.81 8.23 11.46
C TYR A 476 -3.23 9.63 10.98
N VAL A 477 -4.03 9.66 9.92
CA VAL A 477 -4.67 10.89 9.44
C VAL A 477 -5.99 11.08 10.18
N GLN A 478 -6.24 12.29 10.68
CA GLN A 478 -7.49 12.60 11.36
C GLN A 478 -8.71 12.48 10.45
N ALA A 479 -9.91 12.34 11.02
CA ALA A 479 -11.16 12.11 10.30
C ALA A 479 -11.48 13.12 9.18
N LYS A 480 -11.04 14.38 9.31
CA LYS A 480 -11.23 15.41 8.28
C LYS A 480 -10.19 15.38 7.15
N GLY A 481 -9.14 14.57 7.26
CA GLY A 481 -8.14 14.35 6.21
C GLY A 481 -6.98 15.34 6.16
N SER A 482 -7.04 16.46 6.89
CA SER A 482 -6.07 17.58 6.81
C SER A 482 -5.04 17.61 7.94
N THR A 483 -5.01 16.62 8.82
CA THR A 483 -4.11 16.63 9.98
C THR A 483 -3.54 15.23 10.18
N VAL A 484 -2.23 15.16 10.42
CA VAL A 484 -1.53 13.91 10.72
C VAL A 484 -1.16 13.90 12.19
N ARG A 485 -1.45 12.81 12.90
CA ARG A 485 -1.12 12.65 14.31
C ARG A 485 -0.37 11.36 14.56
N ASP A 486 0.51 11.41 15.54
CA ASP A 486 1.00 10.19 16.17
C ASP A 486 0.05 9.79 17.31
N LEU A 487 0.10 8.51 17.66
CA LEU A 487 -0.57 7.93 18.80
C LEU A 487 0.44 7.02 19.49
N ALA A 488 1.01 7.53 20.58
CA ALA A 488 2.05 6.89 21.35
C ALA A 488 1.49 6.39 22.68
N TYR A 489 2.03 5.28 23.19
CA TYR A 489 1.64 4.78 24.50
C TYR A 489 2.31 5.62 25.61
N ASN A 490 1.50 6.20 26.50
CA ASN A 490 1.99 6.89 27.69
C ASN A 490 1.87 5.94 28.89
N PHE A 491 3.02 5.48 29.39
CA PHE A 491 3.11 4.53 30.50
C PHE A 491 2.53 5.08 31.82
N TYR A 492 2.70 6.37 32.12
CA TYR A 492 2.25 6.96 33.38
C TYR A 492 0.73 7.09 33.46
N ALA A 493 0.08 7.30 32.32
CA ALA A 493 -1.36 7.49 32.22
C ALA A 493 -2.11 6.25 31.70
N ASP A 494 -1.41 5.16 31.34
CA ASP A 494 -1.96 3.95 30.67
C ASP A 494 -2.92 4.29 29.52
N VAL A 495 -2.51 5.25 28.69
CA VAL A 495 -3.34 5.75 27.59
C VAL A 495 -2.51 5.97 26.34
N PHE A 496 -3.13 5.67 25.19
CA PHE A 496 -2.61 6.04 23.89
C PHE A 496 -2.97 7.50 23.59
N THR A 497 -1.96 8.37 23.50
CA THR A 497 -2.11 9.80 23.22
C THR A 497 -0.95 10.31 22.38
N GLY A 498 -1.14 11.41 21.67
CA GLY A 498 -0.09 11.95 20.80
C GLY A 498 -0.36 13.37 20.33
N SER A 499 0.58 13.86 19.53
CA SER A 499 0.69 15.24 19.08
C SER A 499 0.32 15.38 17.60
N ASP A 500 0.15 16.62 17.16
CA ASP A 500 -0.07 16.94 15.75
C ASP A 500 1.28 17.04 15.02
N MET A 501 1.52 16.12 14.09
CA MET A 501 2.74 16.05 13.28
C MET A 501 2.72 17.00 12.07
N SER A 502 1.56 17.58 11.75
CA SER A 502 1.38 18.56 10.67
C SER A 502 1.44 20.00 11.15
N VAL A 503 1.48 20.26 12.47
CA VAL A 503 1.37 21.61 13.05
C VAL A 503 2.43 22.60 12.53
N LEU A 504 3.67 22.15 12.35
CA LEU A 504 4.77 22.99 11.87
C LEU A 504 4.70 23.27 10.35
N SER A 505 3.95 22.46 9.61
CA SER A 505 3.82 22.49 8.15
C SER A 505 2.35 22.61 7.72
N ASN A 506 1.53 23.29 8.53
CA ASN A 506 0.07 23.31 8.37
C ASN A 506 -0.41 23.87 7.01
N HIS A 507 0.40 24.72 6.36
CA HIS A 507 0.15 25.26 5.02
C HIS A 507 0.12 24.19 3.92
N LEU A 508 0.74 23.03 4.16
CA LEU A 508 0.69 21.89 3.24
C LEU A 508 -0.65 21.15 3.30
N PHE A 509 -1.44 21.37 4.35
CA PHE A 509 -2.69 20.66 4.61
C PHE A 509 -3.93 21.56 4.64
N PHE A 510 -3.76 22.87 4.75
CA PHE A 510 -4.88 23.80 4.79
C PHE A 510 -5.72 23.73 3.51
N GLY A 511 -7.02 23.42 3.65
CA GLY A 511 -7.95 23.25 2.53
C GLY A 511 -7.68 22.02 1.66
N ARG A 512 -6.86 21.08 2.14
CA ARG A 512 -6.45 19.87 1.42
C ARG A 512 -6.66 18.62 2.25
N THR A 513 -6.78 17.47 1.61
CA THR A 513 -6.95 16.18 2.28
C THR A 513 -5.97 15.15 1.75
N LEU A 514 -5.47 14.30 2.64
CA LEU A 514 -4.70 13.12 2.24
C LEU A 514 -5.65 12.00 1.81
N MET A 515 -5.37 11.44 0.62
CA MET A 515 -6.21 10.41 0.00
C MET A 515 -5.62 9.01 0.18
N GLU A 516 -4.29 8.90 0.17
CA GLU A 516 -3.58 7.64 0.36
C GLU A 516 -2.15 7.92 0.84
N TRP A 517 -1.55 6.96 1.52
CA TRP A 517 -0.15 7.04 1.91
C TRP A 517 0.47 5.65 2.07
N ALA A 518 1.79 5.57 2.00
CA ALA A 518 2.53 4.34 2.23
C ALA A 518 3.87 4.65 2.90
N TYR A 519 4.34 3.74 3.75
CA TYR A 519 5.65 3.86 4.41
C TYR A 519 6.71 3.06 3.66
N ALA A 520 7.83 3.73 3.35
CA ALA A 520 9.05 3.10 2.87
C ALA A 520 10.12 3.24 3.95
N GLU A 521 10.33 2.15 4.68
CA GLU A 521 11.25 2.13 5.81
C GLU A 521 12.70 2.25 5.36
N GLU A 522 13.13 1.44 4.40
CA GLU A 522 14.48 1.44 3.89
C GLU A 522 14.55 2.05 2.48
N PRO A 523 15.56 2.89 2.18
CA PRO A 523 16.70 3.25 3.03
C PRO A 523 16.54 4.55 3.84
N TYR A 524 15.43 5.30 3.67
CA TYR A 524 15.32 6.69 4.16
C TYR A 524 14.23 6.95 5.21
N LYS A 525 13.41 5.96 5.59
CA LYS A 525 12.32 6.07 6.58
C LYS A 525 11.31 7.17 6.25
N ILE A 526 10.73 7.07 5.05
CA ILE A 526 9.83 8.09 4.48
C ILE A 526 8.41 7.55 4.36
N VAL A 527 7.44 8.30 4.88
CA VAL A 527 6.03 8.16 4.52
C VAL A 527 5.74 9.02 3.30
N TRP A 528 5.23 8.40 2.24
CA TRP A 528 4.78 9.07 1.02
C TRP A 528 3.27 9.24 1.07
N ALA A 529 2.76 10.47 0.99
CA ALA A 529 1.34 10.77 1.10
C ALA A 529 0.83 11.54 -0.12
N VAL A 530 -0.24 11.04 -0.73
CA VAL A 530 -0.89 11.65 -1.91
C VAL A 530 -2.01 12.57 -1.43
N ARG A 531 -1.98 13.82 -1.90
CA ARG A 531 -2.97 14.85 -1.60
C ARG A 531 -4.05 14.90 -2.69
N ASP A 532 -5.23 15.39 -2.34
CA ASP A 532 -6.41 15.50 -3.22
C ASP A 532 -6.16 16.26 -4.53
N ASP A 533 -5.22 17.22 -4.53
CA ASP A 533 -4.85 18.02 -5.71
C ASP A 533 -3.72 17.42 -6.55
N GLY A 534 -3.27 16.20 -6.23
CA GLY A 534 -2.23 15.51 -6.99
C GLY A 534 -0.80 15.85 -6.56
N VAL A 535 -0.61 16.68 -5.53
CA VAL A 535 0.71 16.90 -4.92
C VAL A 535 1.08 15.71 -4.03
N LEU A 536 2.35 15.31 -4.09
CA LEU A 536 2.90 14.26 -3.24
C LEU A 536 3.67 14.91 -2.07
N LEU A 537 3.46 14.42 -0.86
CA LEU A 537 4.20 14.83 0.32
C LEU A 537 5.10 13.69 0.78
N SER A 538 6.32 14.01 1.21
CA SER A 538 7.18 13.09 1.94
C SER A 538 7.25 13.52 3.40
N PHE A 539 7.21 12.56 4.30
CA PHE A 539 7.41 12.77 5.72
C PHE A 539 8.46 11.81 6.25
N THR A 540 9.61 12.37 6.63
CA THR A 540 10.64 11.63 7.35
C THR A 540 10.31 11.68 8.82
N TYR A 541 9.99 10.51 9.39
CA TYR A 541 9.57 10.36 10.79
C TYR A 541 10.56 9.47 11.53
N LEU A 542 11.39 10.10 12.38
CA LEU A 542 12.29 9.38 13.28
C LEU A 542 12.28 10.05 14.65
N LYS A 543 11.38 9.58 15.51
CA LYS A 543 11.15 10.12 16.85
C LYS A 543 12.39 10.07 17.75
N GLU A 544 13.19 9.02 17.65
CA GLU A 544 14.42 8.83 18.46
C GLU A 544 15.48 9.91 18.21
N GLN A 545 15.48 10.53 17.03
CA GLN A 545 16.40 11.60 16.63
C GLN A 545 15.69 12.95 16.53
N ASP A 546 14.43 13.05 16.97
CA ASP A 546 13.61 14.25 16.89
C ASP A 546 13.50 14.84 15.45
N VAL A 547 13.42 13.95 14.44
CA VAL A 547 13.27 14.31 13.03
C VAL A 547 11.82 14.15 12.59
N TYR A 548 11.19 15.28 12.27
CA TYR A 548 9.82 15.38 11.76
C TYR A 548 9.83 16.33 10.58
N ALA A 549 10.11 15.80 9.40
CA ALA A 549 10.39 16.64 8.23
C ALA A 549 9.41 16.39 7.10
N TRP A 550 8.50 17.34 6.89
CA TRP A 550 7.65 17.40 5.71
C TRP A 550 8.36 18.07 4.54
N ALA A 551 8.14 17.55 3.35
CA ALA A 551 8.51 18.19 2.10
C ALA A 551 7.48 17.87 1.01
N ARG A 552 7.44 18.68 -0.04
CA ARG A 552 6.45 18.58 -1.12
C ARG A 552 7.10 18.22 -2.45
N HIS A 553 6.40 17.47 -3.27
CA HIS A 553 6.88 16.93 -4.55
C HIS A 553 5.84 17.15 -5.63
N ASN A 554 6.31 17.61 -6.79
CA ASN A 554 5.49 17.78 -7.98
C ASN A 554 6.14 17.09 -9.19
N THR A 555 5.34 16.88 -10.21
CA THR A 555 5.72 16.32 -11.51
C THR A 555 4.81 16.95 -12.58
N ASP A 556 5.09 16.73 -13.87
CA ASP A 556 4.15 17.07 -14.96
C ASP A 556 2.99 16.06 -14.98
N GLY A 557 2.08 16.20 -14.02
CA GLY A 557 0.97 15.29 -13.77
C GLY A 557 0.51 15.33 -12.31
N ASN A 558 -0.45 14.48 -11.98
CA ASN A 558 -1.06 14.38 -10.66
C ASN A 558 -0.86 12.98 -10.08
N PHE A 559 -0.26 12.87 -8.89
CA PHE A 559 -0.21 11.61 -8.16
C PHE A 559 -1.62 11.21 -7.71
N LYS A 560 -2.00 9.94 -7.90
CA LYS A 560 -3.35 9.42 -7.59
C LYS A 560 -3.36 8.30 -6.56
N SER A 561 -2.33 7.47 -6.55
CA SER A 561 -2.22 6.33 -5.64
C SER A 561 -0.75 6.02 -5.34
N VAL A 562 -0.50 5.46 -4.16
CA VAL A 562 0.84 5.06 -3.72
C VAL A 562 0.80 3.72 -2.99
N ALA A 563 1.76 2.85 -3.27
CA ALA A 563 1.99 1.63 -2.52
C ALA A 563 3.49 1.36 -2.38
N THR A 564 3.86 0.70 -1.29
CA THR A 564 5.25 0.30 -1.03
C THR A 564 5.34 -1.21 -0.89
N VAL A 565 6.35 -1.80 -1.54
CA VAL A 565 6.64 -3.24 -1.49
C VAL A 565 8.14 -3.47 -1.26
N SER A 566 8.51 -4.60 -0.69
CA SER A 566 9.92 -4.97 -0.50
C SER A 566 10.51 -5.48 -1.81
N GLU A 567 11.58 -4.86 -2.31
CA GLU A 567 12.31 -5.33 -3.50
C GLU A 567 13.82 -5.25 -3.25
N GLY A 568 14.47 -6.42 -3.17
CA GLY A 568 15.90 -6.48 -2.86
C GLY A 568 16.20 -5.91 -1.47
N ALA A 569 17.06 -4.89 -1.41
CA ALA A 569 17.47 -4.23 -0.17
C ALA A 569 16.67 -2.95 0.15
N GLU A 570 15.66 -2.60 -0.66
CA GLU A 570 14.91 -1.36 -0.52
C GLU A 570 13.41 -1.62 -0.44
N ASN A 571 12.67 -0.68 0.16
CA ASN A 571 11.23 -0.62 0.03
C ASN A 571 10.87 0.20 -1.22
N ALA A 572 10.65 -0.48 -2.33
CA ALA A 572 10.27 0.12 -3.60
C ALA A 572 8.89 0.79 -3.52
N VAL A 573 8.82 2.05 -3.95
CA VAL A 573 7.60 2.86 -3.95
C VAL A 573 7.03 2.91 -5.36
N TYR A 574 5.76 2.58 -5.49
CA TYR A 574 5.00 2.64 -6.73
C TYR A 574 3.95 3.73 -6.65
N PHE A 575 3.73 4.40 -7.77
CA PHE A 575 2.75 5.45 -7.93
C PHE A 575 1.83 5.17 -9.11
N VAL A 576 0.58 5.60 -9.01
CA VAL A 576 -0.24 5.91 -10.19
C VAL A 576 -0.17 7.41 -10.41
N VAL A 577 0.26 7.83 -11.59
CA VAL A 577 0.34 9.23 -11.99
C VAL A 577 -0.55 9.49 -13.19
N GLU A 578 -1.45 10.46 -13.07
CA GLU A 578 -2.30 10.93 -14.16
C GLU A 578 -1.61 12.05 -14.92
N ARG A 579 -1.48 11.90 -16.24
CA ARG A 579 -0.76 12.83 -17.12
C ARG A 579 -1.57 13.09 -18.39
N THR A 580 -1.39 14.26 -18.99
CA THR A 580 -1.92 14.53 -20.34
C THR A 580 -0.77 14.48 -21.33
N ILE A 581 -0.77 13.50 -22.23
CA ILE A 581 0.27 13.29 -23.23
C ILE A 581 -0.30 13.57 -24.63
N PRO A 582 0.28 14.49 -25.41
CA PRO A 582 -0.17 14.77 -26.78
C PRO A 582 -0.19 13.51 -27.66
N GLY A 583 -1.31 13.28 -28.36
CA GLY A 583 -1.47 12.16 -29.27
C GLY A 583 -1.74 10.80 -28.62
N VAL A 584 -1.72 10.71 -27.29
CA VAL A 584 -2.11 9.51 -26.54
C VAL A 584 -3.54 9.70 -26.02
N ASN A 585 -4.38 8.66 -26.10
CA ASN A 585 -5.76 8.67 -25.60
C ASN A 585 -6.62 9.83 -26.13
N GLY A 586 -6.38 10.26 -27.37
CA GLY A 586 -7.05 11.42 -27.97
C GLY A 586 -6.77 12.75 -27.26
N GLY A 587 -5.68 12.86 -26.51
CA GLY A 587 -5.33 14.02 -25.68
C GLY A 587 -6.03 14.07 -24.33
N ASN A 588 -6.82 13.04 -23.97
CA ASN A 588 -7.41 12.93 -22.64
C ASN A 588 -6.37 12.44 -21.61
N PRO A 589 -6.56 12.72 -20.32
CA PRO A 589 -5.68 12.22 -19.27
C PRO A 589 -5.50 10.70 -19.32
N VAL A 590 -4.25 10.27 -19.15
CA VAL A 590 -3.81 8.88 -19.05
C VAL A 590 -3.18 8.63 -17.69
N LYS A 591 -3.40 7.44 -17.13
CA LYS A 591 -2.81 7.01 -15.86
C LYS A 591 -1.69 6.00 -16.12
N TYR A 592 -0.52 6.30 -15.60
CA TYR A 592 0.67 5.45 -15.67
C TYR A 592 1.01 4.91 -14.30
N VAL A 593 1.39 3.64 -14.25
CA VAL A 593 2.09 3.08 -13.10
C VAL A 593 3.57 3.39 -13.25
N GLU A 594 4.14 3.98 -12.22
CA GLU A 594 5.52 4.40 -12.18
C GLU A 594 6.17 3.92 -10.88
N LYS A 595 7.45 3.55 -10.93
CA LYS A 595 8.23 3.13 -9.75
C LYS A 595 9.25 4.21 -9.42
N LEU A 596 9.36 4.61 -8.16
CA LEU A 596 10.44 5.49 -7.73
C LEU A 596 11.78 4.75 -7.89
N HIS A 597 12.72 5.33 -8.64
CA HIS A 597 14.02 4.69 -8.86
C HIS A 597 14.85 4.70 -7.56
N SER A 598 15.74 3.72 -7.40
CA SER A 598 16.71 3.74 -6.30
C SER A 598 17.57 5.01 -6.39
N ARG A 599 17.86 5.61 -5.23
CA ARG A 599 18.83 6.70 -5.13
C ARG A 599 20.25 6.20 -4.86
N ASN A 600 20.47 4.88 -4.87
CA ASN A 600 21.79 4.30 -4.81
C ASN A 600 22.40 4.24 -6.22
N PHE A 601 23.31 5.18 -6.47
CA PHE A 601 24.09 5.27 -7.71
C PHE A 601 25.60 5.13 -7.41
N LEU A 602 25.95 4.43 -6.34
CA LEU A 602 27.36 4.22 -5.97
C LEU A 602 27.95 3.03 -6.74
N THR A 603 29.10 3.24 -7.38
CA THR A 603 29.92 2.18 -7.98
C THR A 603 31.28 2.16 -7.26
N ASN A 604 31.67 1.02 -6.69
CA ASN A 604 32.91 0.87 -5.90
C ASN A 604 33.09 1.92 -4.77
N GLY A 605 31.98 2.31 -4.14
CA GLY A 605 31.98 3.27 -3.03
C GLY A 605 32.03 4.75 -3.42
N ALA A 606 32.01 5.08 -4.72
CA ALA A 606 31.95 6.46 -5.21
C ALA A 606 30.70 6.68 -6.08
N GLY A 607 30.15 7.91 -6.08
CA GLY A 607 28.98 8.24 -6.89
C GLY A 607 29.27 8.16 -8.39
N ASP A 608 28.55 7.30 -9.08
CA ASP A 608 28.62 7.10 -10.53
C ASP A 608 27.47 7.83 -11.22
N VAL A 609 27.81 8.92 -11.90
CA VAL A 609 26.82 9.76 -12.58
C VAL A 609 26.08 9.02 -13.71
N THR A 610 26.66 7.95 -14.28
CA THR A 610 26.00 7.17 -15.33
C THR A 610 24.83 6.34 -14.80
N GLN A 611 24.84 6.03 -13.50
CA GLN A 611 23.79 5.27 -12.80
C GLN A 611 22.71 6.17 -12.18
N THR A 612 22.79 7.49 -12.38
CA THR A 612 21.85 8.43 -11.78
C THR A 612 20.51 8.46 -12.51
N TRP A 613 19.43 8.61 -11.74
CA TRP A 613 18.06 8.67 -12.25
C TRP A 613 17.29 9.82 -11.60
N PHE A 614 17.25 10.97 -12.28
CA PHE A 614 16.59 12.19 -11.82
C PHE A 614 15.68 12.78 -12.90
N VAL A 615 14.89 11.89 -13.54
CA VAL A 615 13.82 12.22 -14.49
C VAL A 615 12.56 11.42 -14.16
N ASP A 616 11.39 12.01 -14.36
CA ASP A 616 10.12 11.35 -14.11
C ASP A 616 9.58 10.64 -15.35
N CYS A 617 8.81 9.57 -15.14
CA CYS A 617 8.23 8.76 -16.20
C CYS A 617 9.29 8.31 -17.23
N GLY A 618 10.52 8.08 -16.76
CA GLY A 618 11.67 7.89 -17.63
C GLY A 618 11.83 6.45 -18.13
N LEU A 619 12.62 6.30 -19.19
CA LEU A 619 13.18 5.05 -19.66
C LEU A 619 14.68 5.22 -19.90
N GLN A 620 15.43 4.13 -19.80
CA GLN A 620 16.86 4.10 -20.07
C GLN A 620 17.17 3.14 -21.21
N TYR A 621 17.95 3.61 -22.17
CA TYR A 621 18.61 2.79 -23.16
C TYR A 621 19.97 2.36 -22.61
N SER A 622 20.28 1.06 -22.70
CA SER A 622 21.60 0.51 -22.42
C SER A 622 21.97 -0.48 -23.53
N GLY A 623 23.07 -0.24 -24.23
CA GLY A 623 23.47 -1.08 -25.36
C GLY A 623 24.64 -0.51 -26.16
N SER A 624 24.73 -0.91 -27.44
CA SER A 624 25.73 -0.38 -28.35
C SER A 624 25.57 1.13 -28.51
N ALA A 625 26.69 1.85 -28.66
CA ALA A 625 26.68 3.30 -28.78
C ALA A 625 25.75 3.76 -29.92
N THR A 626 24.79 4.64 -29.60
CA THR A 626 23.80 5.14 -30.56
C THR A 626 23.62 6.65 -30.39
N THR A 627 23.22 7.32 -31.47
CA THR A 627 22.83 8.74 -31.48
C THR A 627 21.33 8.94 -31.42
N THR A 628 20.54 7.87 -31.53
CA THR A 628 19.07 7.93 -31.55
C THR A 628 18.49 6.94 -30.54
N VAL A 629 17.56 7.42 -29.73
CA VAL A 629 16.79 6.62 -28.77
C VAL A 629 15.34 6.60 -29.23
N THR A 630 14.75 5.41 -29.33
CA THR A 630 13.35 5.18 -29.74
C THR A 630 12.58 4.48 -28.62
N GLY A 631 11.25 4.40 -28.74
CA GLY A 631 10.39 3.70 -27.77
C GLY A 631 9.86 4.61 -26.65
N LEU A 632 9.92 5.94 -26.86
CA LEU A 632 9.43 6.96 -25.95
C LEU A 632 8.00 7.39 -26.30
N ASP A 633 7.18 6.47 -26.82
CA ASP A 633 5.82 6.76 -27.28
C ASP A 633 4.94 7.33 -26.13
N HIS A 634 5.21 6.91 -24.89
CA HIS A 634 4.50 7.37 -23.69
C HIS A 634 4.80 8.83 -23.32
N LEU A 635 5.84 9.44 -23.91
CA LEU A 635 6.25 10.85 -23.72
C LEU A 635 6.14 11.67 -25.01
N ASN A 636 5.53 11.13 -26.07
CA ASN A 636 5.47 11.82 -27.37
C ASN A 636 4.85 13.23 -27.24
N GLY A 637 5.50 14.23 -27.83
CA GLY A 637 5.09 15.64 -27.74
C GLY A 637 5.44 16.35 -26.43
N LYS A 638 6.05 15.68 -25.44
CA LYS A 638 6.55 16.32 -24.21
C LYS A 638 8.01 16.74 -24.36
N THR A 639 8.38 17.81 -23.66
CA THR A 639 9.77 18.20 -23.46
C THR A 639 10.41 17.29 -22.42
N VAL A 640 11.55 16.69 -22.76
CA VAL A 640 12.26 15.74 -21.90
C VAL A 640 13.67 16.22 -21.57
N SER A 641 14.13 15.87 -20.38
CA SER A 641 15.54 15.94 -19.98
C SER A 641 16.25 14.65 -20.36
N ILE A 642 17.49 14.77 -20.79
CA ILE A 642 18.28 13.66 -21.33
C ILE A 642 19.65 13.65 -20.63
N LEU A 643 20.01 12.50 -20.08
CA LEU A 643 21.33 12.22 -19.52
C LEU A 643 22.00 11.13 -20.36
N ALA A 644 23.09 11.45 -21.04
CA ALA A 644 23.81 10.54 -21.93
C ALA A 644 25.23 10.31 -21.40
N ASP A 645 25.55 9.07 -21.03
CA ASP A 645 26.82 8.65 -20.39
C ASP A 645 27.27 9.62 -19.27
N GLY A 646 26.31 10.04 -18.44
CA GLY A 646 26.57 10.94 -17.32
C GLY A 646 26.72 12.42 -17.68
N ASN A 647 26.47 12.83 -18.92
CA ASN A 647 26.48 14.23 -19.35
C ASN A 647 25.06 14.70 -19.69
N VAL A 648 24.73 15.91 -19.23
CA VAL A 648 23.44 16.53 -19.51
C VAL A 648 23.40 16.97 -20.97
N GLN A 649 22.35 16.58 -21.69
CA GLN A 649 22.09 17.02 -23.06
C GLN A 649 21.04 18.14 -23.05
N PRO A 650 20.99 18.98 -24.11
CA PRO A 650 19.91 19.94 -24.27
C PRO A 650 18.55 19.23 -24.26
N GLN A 651 17.56 19.83 -23.59
CA GLN A 651 16.19 19.31 -23.60
C GLN A 651 15.64 19.26 -25.03
N GLN A 652 14.88 18.22 -25.33
CA GLN A 652 14.25 18.01 -26.63
C GLN A 652 12.76 17.69 -26.47
N VAL A 653 11.96 17.98 -27.49
CA VAL A 653 10.59 17.49 -27.57
C VAL A 653 10.62 16.11 -28.23
N VAL A 654 10.00 15.11 -27.59
CA VAL A 654 9.89 13.77 -28.18
C VAL A 654 9.03 13.84 -29.43
N SER A 655 9.54 13.33 -30.56
CA SER A 655 8.83 13.29 -31.83
C SER A 655 8.88 11.89 -32.42
N GLY A 656 7.71 11.34 -32.75
CA GLY A 656 7.58 9.96 -33.25
C GLY A 656 8.12 8.92 -32.26
N GLY A 657 8.01 9.19 -30.96
CA GLY A 657 8.54 8.32 -29.90
C GLY A 657 10.07 8.24 -29.87
N SER A 658 10.77 9.26 -30.38
CA SER A 658 12.23 9.29 -30.45
C SER A 658 12.86 10.64 -30.07
N VAL A 659 14.12 10.57 -29.65
CA VAL A 659 15.02 11.72 -29.40
C VAL A 659 16.43 11.41 -29.90
N SER A 660 17.25 12.45 -30.07
CA SER A 660 18.63 12.32 -30.54
C SER A 660 19.64 12.88 -29.53
N VAL A 661 20.82 12.27 -29.45
CA VAL A 661 21.93 12.75 -28.60
C VAL A 661 23.09 13.22 -29.48
N GLN A 662 23.84 14.22 -29.01
CA GLN A 662 24.88 14.89 -29.81
C GLN A 662 26.08 13.98 -30.11
N SER A 663 26.37 13.04 -29.22
CA SER A 663 27.45 12.06 -29.33
C SER A 663 26.89 10.66 -29.11
N ALA A 664 27.43 9.66 -29.82
CA ALA A 664 27.00 8.29 -29.66
C ALA A 664 27.29 7.80 -28.22
N SER A 665 26.24 7.38 -27.52
CA SER A 665 26.30 7.01 -26.10
C SER A 665 25.77 5.60 -25.85
N THR A 666 26.29 4.94 -24.82
CA THR A 666 25.92 3.55 -24.47
C THR A 666 24.80 3.49 -23.45
N THR A 667 24.73 4.47 -22.54
CA THR A 667 23.69 4.61 -21.52
C THR A 667 23.01 5.96 -21.65
N ILE A 668 21.71 5.95 -21.99
CA ILE A 668 20.94 7.19 -22.21
C ILE A 668 19.64 7.10 -21.40
N THR A 669 19.50 7.95 -20.39
CA THR A 669 18.29 8.07 -19.57
C THR A 669 17.48 9.28 -20.06
N VAL A 670 16.21 9.06 -20.41
CA VAL A 670 15.31 10.10 -20.93
C VAL A 670 14.02 10.09 -20.12
N GLY A 671 13.54 11.26 -19.71
CA GLY A 671 12.26 11.40 -19.02
C GLY A 671 11.85 12.86 -18.82
N LEU A 672 10.72 13.05 -18.16
CA LEU A 672 10.18 14.37 -17.85
C LEU A 672 11.07 15.09 -16.84
N PRO A 673 11.38 16.38 -17.07
CA PRO A 673 12.11 17.18 -16.10
C PRO A 673 11.24 17.50 -14.89
N TYR A 674 11.87 17.61 -13.72
CA TYR A 674 11.32 18.30 -12.57
C TYR A 674 12.39 19.20 -11.97
N THR A 675 11.94 20.21 -11.23
CA THR A 675 12.85 21.18 -10.60
C THR A 675 12.83 20.99 -9.09
N ALA A 676 14.00 20.77 -8.51
CA ALA A 676 14.20 20.69 -7.07
C ALA A 676 14.64 22.05 -6.53
N GLN A 677 13.95 22.54 -5.49
CA GLN A 677 14.19 23.86 -4.90
C GLN A 677 14.20 23.78 -3.38
N LEU A 678 15.28 24.25 -2.78
CA LEU A 678 15.45 24.43 -1.35
C LEU A 678 15.60 25.92 -1.05
N GLN A 679 14.86 26.41 -0.06
CA GLN A 679 15.03 27.77 0.46
C GLN A 679 15.15 27.73 1.98
N THR A 680 16.24 28.30 2.51
CA THR A 680 16.45 28.41 3.95
C THR A 680 15.46 29.38 4.59
N LEU A 681 15.29 29.29 5.90
CA LEU A 681 14.64 30.36 6.67
C LEU A 681 15.48 31.63 6.67
N ASN A 682 14.88 32.74 7.11
CA ASN A 682 15.62 33.98 7.27
C ASN A 682 16.72 33.75 8.28
N LEU A 683 17.94 34.16 7.92
CA LEU A 683 19.10 33.97 8.77
C LEU A 683 18.94 34.78 10.06
N ASP A 684 18.96 34.07 11.19
CA ASP A 684 19.04 34.67 12.52
C ASP A 684 20.27 34.12 13.23
N VAL A 685 21.14 35.03 13.67
CA VAL A 685 22.34 34.72 14.44
C VAL A 685 22.21 35.47 15.75
N GLN A 686 22.18 34.74 16.87
CA GLN A 686 22.12 35.36 18.18
C GLN A 686 23.31 36.31 18.38
N ASP A 687 23.03 37.60 18.55
CA ASP A 687 24.01 38.60 18.95
C ASP A 687 23.89 38.85 20.46
N GLN A 688 24.90 39.45 21.09
CA GLN A 688 24.85 39.81 22.52
C GLN A 688 23.68 40.76 22.89
N GLY A 689 22.91 41.25 21.90
CA GLY A 689 21.71 42.08 22.05
C GLY A 689 20.39 41.48 21.56
N GLY A 690 20.30 40.17 21.28
CA GLY A 690 19.06 39.51 20.84
C GLY A 690 19.03 39.14 19.35
N THR A 691 17.82 39.02 18.77
CA THR A 691 17.62 38.68 17.35
C THR A 691 18.18 39.75 16.41
N ILE A 692 18.64 39.33 15.23
CA ILE A 692 19.08 40.23 14.16
C ILE A 692 18.03 40.43 13.07
N GLN A 693 16.83 39.83 13.22
CA GLN A 693 15.72 40.09 12.30
C GLN A 693 15.39 41.60 12.25
N GLY A 694 15.14 42.10 11.05
CA GLY A 694 14.87 43.53 10.80
C GLY A 694 16.11 44.42 10.66
N LYS A 695 17.32 43.93 10.98
CA LYS A 695 18.56 44.65 10.63
C LYS A 695 18.91 44.40 9.18
N ARG A 696 19.48 45.41 8.50
CA ARG A 696 20.01 45.20 7.15
C ARG A 696 21.22 44.27 7.25
N MET A 697 21.20 43.19 6.48
CA MET A 697 22.31 42.27 6.36
C MET A 697 22.76 42.14 4.91
N LYS A 698 24.06 41.93 4.75
CA LYS A 698 24.71 41.68 3.47
C LYS A 698 25.19 40.25 3.43
N LEU A 699 24.63 39.47 2.53
CA LEU A 699 25.05 38.11 2.23
C LEU A 699 26.07 38.15 1.08
N SER A 700 27.36 37.97 1.39
CA SER A 700 28.46 38.13 0.42
C SER A 700 28.85 36.87 -0.32
N GLY A 701 28.49 35.72 0.22
CA GLY A 701 28.81 34.41 -0.31
C GLY A 701 28.21 33.32 0.56
N VAL A 702 28.23 32.10 0.04
CA VAL A 702 27.74 30.92 0.75
C VAL A 702 28.59 29.72 0.39
N THR A 703 28.98 28.97 1.41
CA THR A 703 29.56 27.64 1.25
C THR A 703 28.45 26.62 1.46
N VAL A 704 28.26 25.73 0.50
CA VAL A 704 27.32 24.60 0.61
C VAL A 704 28.13 23.32 0.72
N ARG A 705 27.84 22.53 1.75
CA ARG A 705 28.42 21.20 1.92
C ARG A 705 27.58 20.19 1.15
N LEU A 706 28.20 19.55 0.18
CA LEU A 706 27.55 18.65 -0.77
C LEU A 706 28.06 17.21 -0.60
N GLU A 707 27.20 16.27 -0.97
CA GLU A 707 27.55 14.87 -1.14
C GLU A 707 27.10 14.40 -2.52
N ASN A 708 28.01 13.84 -3.31
CA ASN A 708 27.75 13.28 -4.63
C ASN A 708 26.76 14.11 -5.48
N SER A 709 27.03 15.41 -5.62
CA SER A 709 26.14 16.39 -6.25
C SER A 709 26.78 17.07 -7.45
N ARG A 710 25.98 17.53 -8.43
CA ARG A 710 26.50 18.29 -9.59
C ARG A 710 25.43 19.19 -10.22
N GLY A 711 25.82 20.33 -10.79
CA GLY A 711 24.92 21.21 -11.57
C GLY A 711 23.97 22.06 -10.74
N ILE A 712 24.34 22.34 -9.49
CA ILE A 712 23.51 23.13 -8.58
C ILE A 712 23.61 24.62 -8.90
N LYS A 713 22.52 25.34 -8.68
CA LYS A 713 22.44 26.80 -8.78
C LYS A 713 22.13 27.38 -7.40
N ILE A 714 22.76 28.50 -7.06
CA ILE A 714 22.63 29.15 -5.75
C ILE A 714 22.36 30.64 -5.95
N GLY A 715 21.43 31.22 -5.19
CA GLY A 715 21.09 32.63 -5.29
C GLY A 715 20.36 33.16 -4.05
N HIS A 716 20.05 34.45 -4.07
CA HIS A 716 19.24 35.12 -3.04
C HIS A 716 17.76 34.77 -3.19
N ASP A 717 17.31 34.60 -4.44
CA ASP A 717 15.98 34.20 -4.83
C ASP A 717 16.04 33.30 -6.08
N PHE A 718 14.96 32.60 -6.41
CA PHE A 718 14.92 31.68 -7.55
C PHE A 718 14.93 32.36 -8.93
N SER A 719 14.85 33.70 -9.00
CA SER A 719 14.93 34.45 -10.26
C SER A 719 16.36 34.85 -10.63
N THR A 720 17.21 35.07 -9.62
CA THR A 720 18.62 35.48 -9.78
C THR A 720 19.53 34.43 -9.16
N MET A 721 19.84 33.40 -9.95
CA MET A 721 20.61 32.22 -9.52
C MET A 721 21.95 32.14 -10.26
N TYR A 722 23.00 31.72 -9.54
CA TYR A 722 24.35 31.51 -10.07
C TYR A 722 24.69 30.03 -10.08
N GLU A 723 25.16 29.53 -11.22
CA GLU A 723 25.57 28.14 -11.37
C GLU A 723 26.93 27.88 -10.72
N VAL A 724 27.01 26.84 -9.88
CA VAL A 724 28.28 26.39 -9.32
C VAL A 724 29.10 25.74 -10.42
N LYS A 725 30.35 26.21 -10.59
CA LYS A 725 31.21 25.79 -11.68
C LYS A 725 31.46 24.28 -11.65
N GLU A 726 31.01 23.58 -12.69
CA GLU A 726 31.09 22.11 -12.74
C GLU A 726 32.50 21.56 -13.06
N ARG A 727 33.33 22.33 -13.77
CA ARG A 727 34.67 21.89 -14.21
C ARG A 727 35.78 22.75 -13.60
N THR A 728 36.77 22.08 -13.03
CA THR A 728 37.96 22.69 -12.46
C THR A 728 39.22 22.22 -13.18
N ASN A 729 39.54 20.93 -13.12
CA ASN A 729 40.81 20.36 -13.60
C ASN A 729 40.67 19.01 -14.37
N GLN A 730 39.47 18.62 -14.79
CA GLN A 730 39.23 17.29 -15.37
C GLN A 730 39.70 17.18 -16.84
N GLN A 731 40.25 16.02 -17.20
CA GLN A 731 40.70 15.68 -18.56
C GLN A 731 39.59 15.83 -19.61
N TYR A 732 39.97 16.22 -20.82
CA TYR A 732 39.02 16.35 -21.93
C TYR A 732 38.50 14.96 -22.36
N GLY A 733 37.19 14.83 -22.57
CA GLY A 733 36.55 13.59 -22.99
C GLY A 733 36.10 12.63 -21.88
N THR A 734 36.34 12.93 -20.60
CA THR A 734 35.78 12.15 -19.47
C THR A 734 34.50 12.78 -18.92
N ALA A 735 33.58 11.94 -18.43
CA ALA A 735 32.38 12.38 -17.72
C ALA A 735 32.78 13.21 -16.48
N ILE A 736 32.04 14.30 -16.23
CA ILE A 736 32.31 15.17 -15.08
C ILE A 736 31.92 14.41 -13.80
N PRO A 737 32.84 14.18 -12.85
CA PRO A 737 32.52 13.47 -11.62
C PRO A 737 31.54 14.25 -10.75
N LEU A 738 30.88 13.57 -9.82
CA LEU A 738 30.08 14.20 -8.78
C LEU A 738 30.99 14.84 -7.73
N THR A 739 30.54 15.95 -7.15
CA THR A 739 31.27 16.69 -6.11
C THR A 739 30.81 16.26 -4.72
N THR A 740 31.78 15.98 -3.84
CA THR A 740 31.58 15.78 -2.40
C THR A 740 32.54 16.68 -1.65
N GLY A 741 32.03 17.50 -0.73
CA GLY A 741 32.81 18.48 0.01
C GLY A 741 32.16 19.87 0.03
N ASP A 742 32.96 20.88 0.34
CA ASP A 742 32.51 22.26 0.46
C ASP A 742 32.70 23.02 -0.85
N GLU A 743 31.60 23.55 -1.39
CA GLU A 743 31.62 24.41 -2.59
C GLU A 743 31.24 25.84 -2.21
N PHE A 744 32.13 26.79 -2.52
CA PHE A 744 31.92 28.21 -2.26
C PHE A 744 31.37 28.92 -3.48
N MET A 745 30.23 29.59 -3.31
CA MET A 745 29.65 30.47 -4.31
C MET A 745 29.67 31.91 -3.81
N ARG A 746 30.30 32.79 -4.59
CA ARG A 746 30.25 34.23 -4.35
C ARG A 746 28.95 34.79 -4.94
N MET A 747 28.14 35.42 -4.09
CA MET A 747 26.89 36.01 -4.54
C MET A 747 27.03 37.52 -4.73
N GLY A 748 26.21 38.10 -5.60
CA GLY A 748 26.13 39.56 -5.76
C GLY A 748 25.82 40.23 -4.42
N PRO A 749 26.52 41.30 -4.02
CA PRO A 749 26.37 41.91 -2.70
C PRO A 749 25.07 42.72 -2.60
N VAL A 750 23.99 42.09 -2.15
CA VAL A 750 22.71 42.74 -1.88
C VAL A 750 22.55 43.00 -0.37
N TRP A 751 22.05 44.17 -0.01
CA TRP A 751 21.65 44.48 1.37
C TRP A 751 20.15 44.27 1.49
N ASP A 752 19.75 43.36 2.38
CA ASP A 752 18.35 43.04 2.61
C ASP A 752 18.09 42.86 4.11
N THR A 753 16.86 43.08 4.54
CA THR A 753 16.38 42.72 5.89
C THR A 753 15.96 41.26 5.96
N ASP A 754 15.56 40.65 4.83
CA ASP A 754 15.11 39.26 4.73
C ASP A 754 16.08 38.43 3.87
N SER A 755 17.26 38.12 4.39
CA SER A 755 18.20 37.26 3.65
C SER A 755 17.89 35.78 3.85
N SER A 756 17.56 35.09 2.76
CA SER A 756 17.48 33.63 2.66
C SER A 756 18.36 33.13 1.52
N ILE A 757 18.74 31.86 1.57
CA ILE A 757 19.55 31.22 0.53
C ILE A 757 18.66 30.29 -0.26
N CYS A 758 18.65 30.45 -1.58
CA CYS A 758 17.95 29.58 -2.52
C CYS A 758 18.96 28.65 -3.20
N ILE A 759 18.65 27.36 -3.24
CA ILE A 759 19.41 26.33 -3.95
C ILE A 759 18.45 25.61 -4.90
N GLN A 760 18.85 25.47 -6.16
CA GLN A 760 18.04 24.83 -7.20
C GLN A 760 18.84 23.79 -8.00
N GLN A 761 18.16 22.70 -8.34
CA GLN A 761 18.61 21.70 -9.30
C GLN A 761 17.51 21.50 -10.34
N ASP A 762 17.80 21.80 -11.59
CA ASP A 762 16.89 21.65 -12.74
C ASP A 762 17.41 20.69 -13.82
N ASN A 763 18.66 20.26 -13.71
CA ASN A 763 19.24 19.21 -14.53
C ASN A 763 18.90 17.82 -13.97
N PRO A 764 18.94 16.75 -14.81
CA PRO A 764 18.68 15.38 -14.38
C PRO A 764 19.87 14.81 -13.58
N LEU A 765 20.23 15.45 -12.48
CA LEU A 765 21.42 15.17 -11.67
C LEU A 765 21.12 15.10 -10.17
N PRO A 766 21.92 14.33 -9.40
CA PRO A 766 21.79 14.27 -7.96
C PRO A 766 22.17 15.60 -7.30
N CYS A 767 21.45 15.90 -6.22
CA CYS A 767 21.76 16.98 -5.28
C CYS A 767 21.49 16.49 -3.86
N THR A 768 22.52 16.47 -3.03
CA THR A 768 22.47 16.22 -1.59
C THR A 768 23.16 17.38 -0.88
N ILE A 769 22.42 18.06 -0.02
CA ILE A 769 22.88 19.20 0.77
C ILE A 769 22.98 18.75 2.22
N LEU A 770 24.20 18.73 2.76
CA LEU A 770 24.46 18.36 4.15
C LEU A 770 24.48 19.56 5.09
N GLY A 771 24.72 20.77 4.56
CA GLY A 771 24.71 21.99 5.34
C GLY A 771 24.93 23.23 4.48
N VAL A 772 24.49 24.37 5.00
CA VAL A 772 24.60 25.67 4.32
C VAL A 772 25.27 26.67 5.26
N ILE A 773 26.36 27.27 4.80
CA ILE A 773 27.23 28.14 5.61
C ILE A 773 27.32 29.51 4.93
N PRO A 774 26.38 30.43 5.20
CA PRO A 774 26.43 31.79 4.68
C PRO A 774 27.51 32.66 5.32
N GLU A 775 28.13 33.50 4.50
CA GLU A 775 28.97 34.62 4.93
C GLU A 775 28.14 35.90 4.99
N ILE A 776 27.87 36.37 6.21
CA ILE A 776 27.03 37.55 6.44
C ILE A 776 27.81 38.73 7.03
N ARG A 777 27.39 39.95 6.69
CA ARG A 777 27.75 41.17 7.40
C ARG A 777 26.46 41.85 7.88
N VAL A 778 26.32 42.01 9.18
CA VAL A 778 25.19 42.74 9.79
C VAL A 778 25.50 44.24 9.76
N GLY A 779 24.56 45.03 9.27
CA GLY A 779 24.59 46.49 9.23
C GLY A 779 23.53 47.11 10.15
N ASP A 780 23.20 48.38 9.90
CA ASP A 780 22.35 49.19 10.77
C ASP A 780 20.85 48.88 10.60
N THR A 781 20.04 49.26 11.60
CA THR A 781 18.57 49.17 11.55
C THR A 781 18.03 50.17 10.52
N PRO A 782 17.13 49.78 9.61
CA PRO A 782 16.42 50.75 8.77
C PRO A 782 15.68 51.75 9.65
N GLY A 783 15.94 53.05 9.44
CA GLY A 783 15.21 54.13 10.10
C GLY A 783 13.80 54.32 9.55
#